data_AF-A0A8H6CK61-F1
#
_entry.id   AF-A0A8H6CK61-F1
#
_cell.length_a   1.000
_cell.length_b   1.000
_cell.length_c   1.000
_cell.angle_alpha   90.00
_cell.angle_beta   90.00
_cell.angle_gamma   90.00
#
_symmetry.space_group_name_H-M   'P 1'
#
loop_
_entity.id
_entity.type
_entity.pdbx_description
1 polymer ?
#
loop_
_entity_poly.entity_id
_entity_poly.type
_entity_poly.pdbx_seq_one_letter_code
_entity_poly.pdbx_strand_id
1 'polypeptide(L)'
;MATGAIDTITKGYPAPGLRNTERFITAHGADGKGYFQTSDHGDHHRVMGEKQAVMNILYSTQDTPVDLNDDVDIKFAKENEPGLNIPNGSVVRMMDFGPGLESIPHGVITIDYGVVLEGEFRLTLDSGESRILRRGDVLVQRATSHKWENISGGGTECGRMLFVLLGCKDVVVGGKKIDADLGALEKEYAREEKAVGVNGGSEKSLQPNGHSAVNGDSAVNGDSAPNGAGKTSGVGFEETSRAVNGNTANGNAAPNIANSLSTKTTSLWTMTSRWLPSRSADLDYWWQLTGPHMASLFSEAGYSLHESYEAMVFYYHVIVPRLGPRLPPGGTPKWKSLLTVDGTPIEYSWKWNTKDGAPDVRYTMEPIGPFAGTILDPLNQESTKELLYQLGQVMPSLDLKWFRHFADVFFSPDKEAYATQTEGQLVSTMSLAFEFLKQGLSVKAYFGPKKIGQMNGPPPMDVWAGAIKGAAPESATMDGVVRFCRTDPEGALLQPFMLAIDCVEPTKSRLKLYVQTPHTSFDSVRRIMTMGGQIRGVDRGLAELEELIQLVLDLPPDFPSGSPLPATQGYSVNHFEEDQHLVEGYMYYFDIAPGSPLPDIKFYLPTRRYGKDDRSIARGLTKWMEDRGRGRFKEGYMRVLEGLAGHRTLEERVGLQTYVSCCFQKGTLSMTTYMSPEVFDPQRVGK
;
A
#
# COMPACT_ATOMS: atom_id res chain seq x y z
N MET A 1 -20.41 -39.69 -18.80
CA MET A 1 -20.85 -38.29 -18.99
C MET A 1 -21.21 -37.73 -17.63
N ALA A 2 -20.31 -36.98 -17.00
CA ALA A 2 -20.73 -36.09 -15.92
C ALA A 2 -21.39 -34.90 -16.61
N THR A 3 -22.71 -34.82 -16.50
CA THR A 3 -23.50 -33.73 -17.06
C THR A 3 -23.18 -32.45 -16.29
N GLY A 4 -22.24 -31.64 -16.78
CA GLY A 4 -22.20 -30.22 -16.43
C GLY A 4 -23.61 -29.68 -16.62
N ALA A 5 -24.14 -28.88 -15.69
CA ALA A 5 -25.55 -28.52 -15.69
C ALA A 5 -25.90 -27.78 -17.01
N ILE A 6 -26.67 -28.44 -17.88
CA ILE A 6 -27.26 -27.83 -19.07
C ILE A 6 -28.08 -26.62 -18.61
N ASP A 7 -28.09 -25.54 -19.39
CA ASP A 7 -28.73 -24.25 -19.05
C ASP A 7 -28.11 -23.50 -17.85
N THR A 8 -26.83 -23.72 -17.49
CA THR A 8 -26.24 -22.92 -16.39
C THR A 8 -26.13 -21.43 -16.73
N ILE A 9 -25.90 -21.08 -18.01
CA ILE A 9 -25.78 -19.70 -18.46
C ILE A 9 -27.11 -19.21 -19.05
N THR A 10 -28.10 -19.00 -18.17
CA THR A 10 -29.45 -18.56 -18.56
C THR A 10 -29.58 -17.05 -18.79
N LYS A 11 -28.69 -16.24 -18.21
CA LYS A 11 -28.76 -14.77 -18.26
C LYS A 11 -27.86 -14.11 -19.31
N GLY A 12 -27.12 -14.90 -20.09
CA GLY A 12 -26.18 -14.40 -21.10
C GLY A 12 -24.79 -14.10 -20.55
N TYR A 13 -24.15 -13.06 -21.07
CA TYR A 13 -22.79 -12.63 -20.73
C TYR A 13 -22.79 -11.63 -19.55
N PRO A 14 -21.88 -11.74 -18.56
CA PRO A 14 -20.93 -12.83 -18.32
C PRO A 14 -21.59 -14.05 -17.66
N ALA A 15 -20.87 -15.17 -17.57
CA ALA A 15 -21.39 -16.31 -16.82
C ALA A 15 -21.58 -15.99 -15.33
N PRO A 16 -22.54 -16.64 -14.63
CA PRO A 16 -22.85 -16.35 -13.23
C PRO A 16 -21.62 -16.43 -12.32
N GLY A 17 -21.48 -15.45 -11.42
CA GLY A 17 -20.37 -15.38 -10.46
C GLY A 17 -19.07 -14.77 -11.01
N LEU A 18 -18.98 -14.55 -12.32
CA LEU A 18 -17.84 -13.87 -12.95
C LEU A 18 -18.16 -12.39 -13.18
N ARG A 19 -17.14 -11.54 -13.06
CA ARG A 19 -17.26 -10.10 -13.34
C ARG A 19 -17.44 -9.81 -14.84
N ASN A 20 -17.96 -8.64 -15.19
CA ASN A 20 -17.87 -8.14 -16.57
C ASN A 20 -16.40 -7.96 -16.96
N THR A 21 -16.09 -8.25 -18.23
CA THR A 21 -14.81 -7.87 -18.82
C THR A 21 -14.93 -6.43 -19.30
N GLU A 22 -14.00 -5.58 -18.88
CA GLU A 22 -13.85 -4.24 -19.42
C GLU A 22 -12.74 -4.26 -20.47
N ARG A 23 -13.03 -3.78 -21.67
CA ARG A 23 -12.08 -3.55 -22.75
C ARG A 23 -11.85 -2.06 -22.87
N PHE A 24 -10.58 -1.66 -22.76
CA PHE A 24 -10.14 -0.28 -22.93
C PHE A 24 -9.27 -0.19 -24.18
N ILE A 25 -9.73 0.56 -25.18
CA ILE A 25 -9.01 0.80 -26.43
C ILE A 25 -8.38 2.19 -26.38
N THR A 26 -7.09 2.26 -26.70
CA THR A 26 -6.33 3.52 -26.77
C THR A 26 -6.09 3.93 -28.21
N ALA A 27 -6.09 5.24 -28.47
CA ALA A 27 -5.73 5.84 -29.75
C ALA A 27 -4.85 7.08 -29.53
N HIS A 28 -4.40 7.70 -30.62
CA HIS A 28 -3.64 8.96 -30.56
C HIS A 28 -4.52 10.13 -30.99
N GLY A 29 -4.52 11.20 -30.19
CA GLY A 29 -5.14 12.47 -30.57
C GLY A 29 -4.34 13.16 -31.68
N ALA A 30 -4.90 14.22 -32.27
CA ALA A 30 -4.22 15.03 -33.28
C ALA A 30 -2.90 15.67 -32.77
N ASP A 31 -2.71 15.76 -31.44
CA ASP A 31 -1.47 16.24 -30.82
C ASP A 31 -0.41 15.13 -30.61
N GLY A 32 -0.69 13.92 -31.09
CA GLY A 32 0.20 12.75 -30.98
C GLY A 32 0.21 12.11 -29.59
N LYS A 33 -0.66 12.53 -28.65
CA LYS A 33 -0.74 11.92 -27.32
C LYS A 33 -1.77 10.79 -27.28
N GLY A 34 -1.43 9.75 -26.52
CA GLY A 34 -2.34 8.65 -26.26
C GLY A 34 -3.53 9.08 -25.40
N TYR A 35 -4.73 8.56 -25.72
CA TYR A 35 -5.94 8.68 -24.92
C TYR A 35 -6.79 7.40 -25.01
N PHE A 36 -7.73 7.21 -24.10
CA PHE A 36 -8.70 6.12 -24.19
C PHE A 36 -9.85 6.52 -25.13
N GLN A 37 -9.99 5.81 -26.25
CA GLN A 37 -11.03 6.05 -27.25
C GLN A 37 -12.35 5.37 -26.87
N THR A 38 -12.28 4.11 -26.42
CA THR A 38 -13.46 3.31 -26.12
C THR A 38 -13.26 2.50 -24.84
N SER A 39 -14.27 2.49 -23.99
CA SER A 39 -14.40 1.60 -22.82
C SER A 39 -15.71 0.83 -22.95
N ASP A 40 -15.65 -0.47 -23.20
CA ASP A 40 -16.82 -1.33 -23.40
C ASP A 40 -16.56 -2.77 -22.90
N HIS A 41 -17.39 -3.75 -23.31
CA HIS A 41 -17.26 -5.14 -22.90
C HIS A 41 -16.88 -6.10 -24.06
N GLY A 42 -16.38 -5.59 -25.19
CA GLY A 42 -16.22 -6.32 -26.45
C GLY A 42 -17.41 -6.11 -27.40
N ASP A 43 -17.19 -6.32 -28.70
CA ASP A 43 -18.23 -6.11 -29.74
C ASP A 43 -19.05 -7.38 -30.03
N HIS A 44 -18.49 -8.57 -29.77
CA HIS A 44 -19.07 -9.85 -30.19
C HIS A 44 -19.16 -10.85 -29.03
N HIS A 45 -20.39 -11.18 -28.61
CA HIS A 45 -20.67 -12.17 -27.56
C HIS A 45 -21.63 -13.25 -28.05
N ARG A 46 -21.32 -14.52 -27.75
CA ARG A 46 -22.20 -15.65 -28.04
C ARG A 46 -22.28 -16.60 -26.85
N VAL A 47 -23.50 -16.99 -26.48
CA VAL A 47 -23.74 -18.14 -25.61
C VAL A 47 -23.68 -19.39 -26.49
N MET A 48 -22.88 -20.39 -26.09
CA MET A 48 -22.58 -21.57 -26.92
C MET A 48 -22.66 -22.87 -26.10
N GLY A 49 -22.63 -24.02 -26.80
CA GLY A 49 -22.56 -25.33 -26.17
C GLY A 49 -23.74 -25.58 -25.24
N GLU A 50 -24.96 -25.50 -25.78
CA GLU A 50 -26.21 -25.72 -25.03
C GLU A 50 -26.32 -24.83 -23.75
N LYS A 51 -25.87 -23.57 -23.86
CA LYS A 51 -25.82 -22.58 -22.77
C LYS A 51 -24.92 -22.97 -21.60
N GLN A 52 -23.83 -23.66 -21.89
CA GLN A 52 -22.82 -24.02 -20.90
C GLN A 52 -21.56 -23.16 -20.99
N ALA A 53 -21.35 -22.40 -22.08
CA ALA A 53 -20.23 -21.46 -22.20
C ALA A 53 -20.66 -20.12 -22.81
N VAL A 54 -19.84 -19.09 -22.56
CA VAL A 54 -19.94 -17.80 -23.25
C VAL A 54 -18.61 -17.45 -23.88
N MET A 55 -18.64 -17.19 -25.18
CA MET A 55 -17.54 -16.59 -25.92
C MET A 55 -17.73 -15.09 -26.00
N ASN A 56 -16.68 -14.33 -25.69
CA ASN A 56 -16.58 -12.89 -25.90
C ASN A 56 -15.30 -12.59 -26.67
N ILE A 57 -15.40 -12.05 -27.89
CA ILE A 57 -14.23 -11.64 -28.67
C ILE A 57 -13.90 -10.19 -28.29
N LEU A 58 -12.76 -10.01 -27.63
CA LEU A 58 -12.30 -8.71 -27.15
C LEU A 58 -11.66 -7.90 -28.27
N TYR A 59 -10.87 -8.52 -29.13
CA TYR A 59 -10.24 -7.82 -30.26
C TYR A 59 -9.83 -8.79 -31.33
N SER A 60 -9.78 -8.33 -32.59
CA SER A 60 -9.21 -9.10 -33.68
C SER A 60 -8.50 -8.20 -34.67
N THR A 61 -7.44 -8.73 -35.28
CA THR A 61 -6.65 -8.01 -36.28
C THR A 61 -6.70 -8.76 -37.59
N GLN A 62 -6.73 -8.03 -38.70
CA GLN A 62 -6.79 -8.65 -40.03
C GLN A 62 -5.47 -9.32 -40.40
N ASP A 63 -4.35 -8.67 -40.05
CA ASP A 63 -3.00 -9.03 -40.50
C ASP A 63 -1.97 -8.79 -39.38
N THR A 64 -0.77 -9.34 -39.55
CA THR A 64 0.40 -9.15 -38.68
C THR A 64 1.64 -8.96 -39.56
N PRO A 65 2.37 -7.83 -39.48
CA PRO A 65 2.14 -6.68 -38.59
C PRO A 65 0.80 -5.96 -38.82
N VAL A 66 0.21 -5.45 -37.74
CA VAL A 66 -1.10 -4.77 -37.75
C VAL A 66 -0.92 -3.32 -38.20
N ASP A 67 -1.81 -2.83 -39.07
CA ASP A 67 -1.91 -1.40 -39.40
C ASP A 67 -2.81 -0.69 -38.39
N LEU A 68 -2.28 0.32 -37.70
CA LEU A 68 -3.01 1.13 -36.71
C LEU A 68 -3.29 2.54 -37.22
N ASN A 69 -2.91 2.87 -38.46
CA ASN A 69 -3.15 4.20 -39.01
C ASN A 69 -4.65 4.43 -39.19
N ASP A 70 -5.11 5.64 -38.88
CA ASP A 70 -6.52 6.04 -39.01
C ASP A 70 -7.51 5.09 -38.32
N ASP A 71 -7.06 4.41 -37.24
CA ASP A 71 -7.84 3.46 -36.45
C ASP A 71 -8.47 2.31 -37.29
N VAL A 72 -7.81 1.93 -38.40
CA VAL A 72 -8.35 0.91 -39.34
C VAL A 72 -8.55 -0.45 -38.66
N ASP A 73 -7.72 -0.81 -37.69
CA ASP A 73 -7.84 -2.05 -36.93
C ASP A 73 -9.04 -2.03 -35.98
N ILE A 74 -9.32 -0.89 -35.33
CA ILE A 74 -10.48 -0.73 -34.44
C ILE A 74 -11.77 -0.91 -35.24
N LYS A 75 -11.85 -0.28 -36.42
CA LYS A 75 -12.98 -0.44 -37.33
C LYS A 75 -13.13 -1.89 -37.78
N PHE A 76 -12.03 -2.53 -38.19
CA PHE A 76 -12.04 -3.94 -38.59
C PHE A 76 -12.56 -4.84 -37.47
N ALA A 77 -12.01 -4.72 -36.25
CA ALA A 77 -12.37 -5.54 -35.10
C ALA A 77 -13.86 -5.43 -34.74
N LYS A 78 -14.43 -4.23 -34.86
CA LYS A 78 -15.84 -3.96 -34.59
C LYS A 78 -16.77 -4.52 -35.68
N GLU A 79 -16.42 -4.33 -36.95
CA GLU A 79 -17.29 -4.70 -38.08
C GLU A 79 -17.19 -6.19 -38.47
N ASN A 80 -16.09 -6.85 -38.11
CA ASN A 80 -15.79 -8.21 -38.55
C ASN A 80 -15.72 -9.16 -37.35
N GLU A 81 -16.77 -9.93 -37.12
CA GLU A 81 -16.71 -11.04 -36.17
C GLU A 81 -15.83 -12.17 -36.74
N PRO A 82 -14.66 -12.47 -36.15
CA PRO A 82 -13.81 -13.56 -36.64
C PRO A 82 -14.46 -14.92 -36.39
N GLY A 83 -14.07 -15.90 -37.21
CA GLY A 83 -14.27 -17.31 -36.87
C GLY A 83 -13.38 -17.72 -35.70
N LEU A 84 -12.91 -18.97 -35.68
CA LEU A 84 -11.99 -19.39 -34.62
C LEU A 84 -10.64 -18.64 -34.68
N ASN A 85 -10.07 -18.47 -35.86
CA ASN A 85 -8.84 -17.72 -36.08
C ASN A 85 -8.91 -16.86 -37.35
N ILE A 86 -7.98 -15.91 -37.46
CA ILE A 86 -7.70 -15.15 -38.69
C ILE A 86 -6.32 -15.61 -39.18
N PRO A 87 -6.19 -16.20 -40.40
CA PRO A 87 -4.95 -16.82 -40.85
C PRO A 87 -3.69 -15.94 -40.77
N ASN A 88 -3.82 -14.64 -41.05
CA ASN A 88 -2.69 -13.70 -41.00
C ASN A 88 -2.75 -12.74 -39.80
N GLY A 89 -3.76 -12.89 -38.94
CA GLY A 89 -4.04 -11.94 -37.87
C GLY A 89 -4.05 -12.59 -36.51
N SER A 90 -4.70 -11.90 -35.57
CA SER A 90 -4.88 -12.34 -34.19
C SER A 90 -6.34 -12.30 -33.79
N VAL A 91 -6.71 -13.19 -32.87
CA VAL A 91 -8.00 -13.12 -32.18
C VAL A 91 -7.78 -13.24 -30.68
N VAL A 92 -8.23 -12.22 -29.94
CA VAL A 92 -8.25 -12.21 -28.47
C VAL A 92 -9.67 -12.49 -28.02
N ARG A 93 -9.88 -13.63 -27.36
CA ARG A 93 -11.20 -14.06 -26.88
C ARG A 93 -11.18 -14.43 -25.42
N MET A 94 -12.21 -14.03 -24.71
CA MET A 94 -12.53 -14.48 -23.37
C MET A 94 -13.57 -15.59 -23.45
N MET A 95 -13.34 -16.68 -22.71
CA MET A 95 -14.24 -17.81 -22.61
C MET A 95 -14.64 -18.02 -21.16
N ASP A 96 -15.94 -17.92 -20.89
CA ASP A 96 -16.52 -18.32 -19.61
C ASP A 96 -17.05 -19.74 -19.74
N PHE A 97 -16.62 -20.62 -18.84
CA PHE A 97 -17.05 -22.01 -18.78
C PHE A 97 -17.99 -22.18 -17.59
N GLY A 98 -19.15 -22.79 -17.85
CA GLY A 98 -20.06 -23.21 -16.80
C GLY A 98 -19.46 -24.29 -15.90
N PRO A 99 -20.06 -24.55 -14.72
CA PRO A 99 -19.63 -25.57 -13.79
C PRO A 99 -19.51 -26.96 -14.42
N GLY A 100 -18.33 -27.58 -14.28
CA GLY A 100 -18.09 -28.95 -14.75
C GLY A 100 -18.14 -29.12 -16.27
N LEU A 101 -18.15 -28.03 -17.04
CA LEU A 101 -18.19 -28.10 -18.50
C LEU A 101 -16.94 -28.81 -19.02
N GLU A 102 -17.17 -29.82 -19.87
CA GLU A 102 -16.14 -30.50 -20.65
C GLU A 102 -16.35 -30.17 -22.14
N SER A 103 -15.30 -29.72 -22.83
CA SER A 103 -15.34 -29.56 -24.29
C SER A 103 -15.25 -30.93 -24.97
N ILE A 104 -15.62 -30.99 -26.25
CA ILE A 104 -15.20 -32.13 -27.09
C ILE A 104 -13.70 -31.99 -27.44
N PRO A 105 -13.00 -33.10 -27.78
CA PRO A 105 -11.67 -33.02 -28.36
C PRO A 105 -11.68 -32.22 -29.68
N HIS A 106 -10.76 -31.27 -29.81
CA HIS A 106 -10.60 -30.45 -31.03
C HIS A 106 -9.16 -29.96 -31.18
N GLY A 107 -8.76 -29.61 -32.41
CA GLY A 107 -7.45 -29.11 -32.76
C GLY A 107 -7.51 -28.12 -33.94
N VAL A 108 -6.63 -27.13 -33.92
CA VAL A 108 -6.68 -25.96 -34.82
C VAL A 108 -5.26 -25.63 -35.25
N ILE A 109 -5.06 -25.22 -36.50
CA ILE A 109 -3.74 -24.81 -37.00
C ILE A 109 -3.44 -23.37 -36.58
N THR A 110 -3.21 -23.22 -35.28
CA THR A 110 -2.86 -21.96 -34.61
C THR A 110 -1.80 -22.21 -33.55
N ILE A 111 -1.18 -21.11 -33.10
CA ILE A 111 -0.56 -21.07 -31.78
C ILE A 111 -1.49 -20.30 -30.86
N ASP A 112 -1.86 -20.93 -29.73
CA ASP A 112 -2.80 -20.35 -28.78
C ASP A 112 -2.10 -20.10 -27.45
N TYR A 113 -2.30 -18.90 -26.91
CA TYR A 113 -1.93 -18.55 -25.54
C TYR A 113 -3.18 -18.59 -24.67
N GLY A 114 -3.41 -19.72 -24.00
CA GLY A 114 -4.53 -19.93 -23.09
C GLY A 114 -4.15 -19.55 -21.66
N VAL A 115 -4.75 -18.50 -21.11
CA VAL A 115 -4.46 -17.98 -19.76
C VAL A 115 -5.65 -18.22 -18.86
N VAL A 116 -5.44 -18.85 -17.71
CA VAL A 116 -6.50 -19.01 -16.70
C VAL A 116 -6.63 -17.71 -15.91
N LEU A 117 -7.79 -17.05 -15.98
CA LEU A 117 -8.05 -15.80 -15.26
C LEU A 117 -8.82 -16.00 -13.97
N GLU A 118 -9.76 -16.95 -13.95
CA GLU A 118 -10.52 -17.36 -12.76
C GLU A 118 -10.78 -18.87 -12.83
N GLY A 119 -10.62 -19.56 -11.70
CA GLY A 119 -10.88 -21.00 -11.60
C GLY A 119 -9.67 -21.92 -11.84
N GLU A 120 -9.96 -23.21 -12.04
CA GLU A 120 -9.01 -24.27 -12.35
C GLU A 120 -9.52 -25.11 -13.52
N PHE A 121 -8.63 -25.45 -14.45
CA PHE A 121 -8.96 -26.16 -15.69
C PHE A 121 -8.07 -27.37 -15.88
N ARG A 122 -8.64 -28.48 -16.33
CA ARG A 122 -7.88 -29.62 -16.82
C ARG A 122 -7.80 -29.58 -18.34
N LEU A 123 -6.59 -29.71 -18.86
CA LEU A 123 -6.33 -29.97 -20.28
C LEU A 123 -5.93 -31.43 -20.44
N THR A 124 -6.56 -32.13 -21.39
CA THR A 124 -6.17 -33.48 -21.80
C THR A 124 -5.81 -33.48 -23.29
N LEU A 125 -4.66 -34.04 -23.64
CA LEU A 125 -4.22 -34.24 -25.02
C LEU A 125 -4.74 -35.56 -25.58
N ASP A 126 -4.70 -35.72 -26.90
CA ASP A 126 -5.04 -36.97 -27.59
C ASP A 126 -4.16 -38.17 -27.19
N SER A 127 -2.95 -37.93 -26.69
CA SER A 127 -2.08 -38.93 -26.07
C SER A 127 -2.62 -39.49 -24.74
N GLY A 128 -3.63 -38.84 -24.16
CA GLY A 128 -4.15 -39.10 -22.82
C GLY A 128 -3.42 -38.35 -21.70
N GLU A 129 -2.30 -37.68 -22.00
CA GLU A 129 -1.61 -36.85 -21.01
C GLU A 129 -2.50 -35.68 -20.58
N SER A 130 -2.51 -35.40 -19.27
CA SER A 130 -3.32 -34.32 -18.71
C SER A 130 -2.54 -33.42 -17.75
N ARG A 131 -2.93 -32.14 -17.66
CA ARG A 131 -2.42 -31.17 -16.69
C ARG A 131 -3.56 -30.31 -16.15
N ILE A 132 -3.43 -29.89 -14.89
CA ILE A 132 -4.32 -28.92 -14.25
C ILE A 132 -3.62 -27.56 -14.32
N LEU A 133 -4.33 -26.57 -14.85
CA LEU A 133 -3.93 -25.18 -14.92
C LEU A 133 -4.76 -24.38 -13.91
N ARG A 134 -4.09 -23.51 -13.16
CA ARG A 134 -4.69 -22.65 -12.14
C ARG A 134 -4.60 -21.20 -12.56
N ARG A 135 -5.35 -20.33 -11.87
CA ARG A 135 -5.29 -18.88 -12.06
C ARG A 135 -3.86 -18.36 -12.19
N GLY A 136 -3.59 -17.66 -13.30
CA GLY A 136 -2.29 -17.11 -13.65
C GLY A 136 -1.42 -18.01 -14.53
N ASP A 137 -1.75 -19.30 -14.65
CA ASP A 137 -1.03 -20.21 -15.54
C ASP A 137 -1.34 -19.90 -17.01
N VAL A 138 -0.33 -20.12 -17.86
CA VAL A 138 -0.37 -19.90 -19.30
C VAL A 138 -0.05 -21.20 -20.04
N LEU A 139 -0.98 -21.67 -20.86
CA LEU A 139 -0.75 -22.71 -21.85
C LEU A 139 -0.27 -22.09 -23.16
N VAL A 140 0.79 -22.64 -23.73
CA VAL A 140 1.16 -22.41 -25.13
C VAL A 140 0.78 -23.64 -25.94
N GLN A 141 -0.39 -23.59 -26.59
CA GLN A 141 -0.91 -24.69 -27.41
C GLN A 141 -0.34 -24.59 -28.82
N ARG A 142 0.19 -25.69 -29.36
CA ARG A 142 0.91 -25.70 -30.65
C ARG A 142 0.24 -26.64 -31.65
N ALA A 143 -0.93 -26.27 -32.14
CA ALA A 143 -1.74 -27.06 -33.08
C ALA A 143 -2.00 -28.52 -32.64
N THR A 144 -2.13 -28.73 -31.33
CA THR A 144 -2.38 -30.04 -30.72
C THR A 144 -3.87 -30.27 -30.49
N SER A 145 -4.34 -31.49 -30.74
CA SER A 145 -5.71 -31.89 -30.38
C SER A 145 -5.83 -31.99 -28.87
N HIS A 146 -6.88 -31.40 -28.32
CA HIS A 146 -7.04 -31.25 -26.88
C HIS A 146 -8.49 -31.15 -26.43
N LYS A 147 -8.68 -31.38 -25.14
CA LYS A 147 -9.97 -31.32 -24.45
C LYS A 147 -9.83 -30.49 -23.18
N TRP A 148 -10.74 -29.53 -22.98
CA TRP A 148 -10.81 -28.70 -21.79
C TRP A 148 -11.90 -29.19 -20.83
N GLU A 149 -11.64 -29.10 -19.54
CA GLU A 149 -12.62 -29.37 -18.48
C GLU A 149 -12.51 -28.31 -17.40
N ASN A 150 -13.62 -27.63 -17.07
CA ASN A 150 -13.70 -26.71 -15.95
C ASN A 150 -13.89 -27.49 -14.64
N ILE A 151 -12.87 -27.50 -13.79
CA ILE A 151 -12.88 -28.21 -12.50
C ILE A 151 -12.95 -27.26 -11.30
N SER A 152 -13.23 -25.98 -11.54
CA SER A 152 -13.34 -24.92 -10.52
C SER A 152 -14.36 -25.30 -9.44
N GLY A 153 -14.00 -25.09 -8.17
CA GLY A 153 -14.84 -25.50 -7.03
C GLY A 153 -15.19 -26.99 -7.03
N GLY A 154 -14.33 -27.85 -7.59
CA GLY A 154 -14.65 -29.26 -7.79
C GLY A 154 -15.67 -29.53 -8.90
N GLY A 155 -15.77 -28.63 -9.89
CA GLY A 155 -16.74 -28.68 -10.99
C GLY A 155 -18.08 -28.01 -10.66
N THR A 156 -18.15 -27.19 -9.60
CA THR A 156 -19.39 -26.52 -9.16
C THR A 156 -19.41 -25.01 -9.44
N GLU A 157 -18.28 -24.44 -9.84
CA GLU A 157 -18.14 -22.99 -10.10
C GLU A 157 -17.85 -22.70 -11.57
N CYS A 158 -18.27 -21.53 -12.05
CA CYS A 158 -17.87 -21.03 -13.36
C CYS A 158 -16.37 -20.69 -13.36
N GLY A 159 -15.69 -20.93 -14.47
CA GLY A 159 -14.29 -20.55 -14.70
C GLY A 159 -14.13 -19.61 -15.88
N ARG A 160 -13.00 -18.90 -15.97
CA ARG A 160 -12.70 -17.98 -17.07
C ARG A 160 -11.30 -18.18 -17.62
N MET A 161 -11.20 -18.26 -18.95
CA MET A 161 -9.94 -18.28 -19.68
C MET A 161 -9.88 -17.18 -20.75
N LEU A 162 -8.70 -16.59 -20.92
CA LEU A 162 -8.37 -15.74 -22.07
C LEU A 162 -7.58 -16.57 -23.08
N PHE A 163 -7.93 -16.49 -24.35
CA PHE A 163 -7.16 -17.07 -25.44
C PHE A 163 -6.71 -15.97 -26.41
N VAL A 164 -5.43 -15.99 -26.75
CA VAL A 164 -4.89 -15.24 -27.89
C VAL A 164 -4.47 -16.25 -28.95
N LEU A 165 -5.17 -16.25 -30.08
CA LEU A 165 -4.93 -17.16 -31.19
C LEU A 165 -4.24 -16.41 -32.33
N LEU A 166 -3.14 -16.97 -32.82
CA LEU A 166 -2.44 -16.49 -34.00
C LEU A 166 -2.43 -17.60 -35.05
N GLY A 167 -2.69 -17.24 -36.30
CA GLY A 167 -2.47 -18.16 -37.41
C GLY A 167 -1.01 -18.62 -37.44
N CYS A 168 -0.78 -19.91 -37.68
CA CYS A 168 0.55 -20.47 -37.85
C CYS A 168 0.71 -21.10 -39.24
N LYS A 169 1.95 -21.25 -39.68
CA LYS A 169 2.24 -21.99 -40.91
C LYS A 169 1.82 -23.45 -40.74
N ASP A 170 1.56 -24.12 -41.85
CA ASP A 170 1.28 -25.56 -41.89
C ASP A 170 2.24 -26.35 -41.00
N VAL A 171 1.70 -27.17 -40.11
CA VAL A 171 2.47 -28.04 -39.22
C VAL A 171 2.65 -29.39 -39.91
N VAL A 172 3.90 -29.80 -40.09
CA VAL A 172 4.24 -31.09 -40.72
C VAL A 172 5.04 -31.94 -39.73
N VAL A 173 4.50 -33.10 -39.38
CA VAL A 173 5.13 -34.07 -38.47
C VAL A 173 5.29 -35.40 -39.20
N GLY A 174 6.51 -35.93 -39.25
CA GLY A 174 6.79 -37.18 -39.97
C GLY A 174 6.43 -37.16 -41.46
N GLY A 175 6.48 -35.98 -42.10
CA GLY A 175 6.12 -35.79 -43.51
C GLY A 175 4.62 -35.68 -43.80
N LYS A 176 3.76 -35.71 -42.78
CA LYS A 176 2.31 -35.51 -42.92
C LYS A 176 1.91 -34.16 -42.36
N LYS A 177 1.09 -33.42 -43.13
CA LYS A 177 0.45 -32.20 -42.65
C LYS A 177 -0.57 -32.56 -41.57
N ILE A 178 -0.59 -31.78 -40.49
CA ILE A 178 -1.64 -31.82 -39.48
C ILE A 178 -2.76 -30.89 -39.95
N ASP A 179 -3.98 -31.42 -40.01
CA ASP A 179 -5.18 -30.66 -40.37
C ASP A 179 -5.95 -30.25 -39.11
N ALA A 180 -6.72 -29.16 -39.21
CA ALA A 180 -7.63 -28.76 -38.15
C ALA A 180 -8.80 -29.74 -38.07
N ASP A 181 -9.27 -30.01 -36.85
CA ASP A 181 -10.46 -30.81 -36.57
C ASP A 181 -11.23 -30.16 -35.41
N LEU A 182 -12.33 -29.51 -35.72
CA LEU A 182 -13.21 -28.86 -34.72
C LEU A 182 -14.31 -29.80 -34.21
N GLY A 183 -14.44 -31.00 -34.77
CA GLY A 183 -15.56 -31.89 -34.48
C GLY A 183 -16.92 -31.17 -34.53
N ALA A 184 -17.78 -31.44 -33.55
CA ALA A 184 -19.11 -30.82 -33.46
C ALA A 184 -19.10 -29.31 -33.14
N LEU A 185 -17.95 -28.72 -32.74
CA LEU A 185 -17.84 -27.29 -32.47
C LEU A 185 -17.81 -26.45 -33.74
N GLU A 186 -17.60 -27.04 -34.92
CA GLU A 186 -17.56 -26.32 -36.19
C GLU A 186 -18.81 -25.44 -36.40
N LYS A 187 -19.98 -25.93 -36.00
CA LYS A 187 -21.26 -25.21 -36.10
C LYS A 187 -21.31 -23.95 -35.23
N GLU A 188 -20.65 -23.96 -34.08
CA GLU A 188 -20.63 -22.83 -33.14
C GLU A 188 -19.74 -21.68 -33.66
N TYR A 189 -18.79 -22.00 -34.54
CA TYR A 189 -17.86 -21.06 -35.16
C TYR A 189 -18.17 -20.72 -36.62
N ALA A 190 -19.19 -21.36 -37.20
CA ALA A 190 -19.66 -21.05 -38.55
C ALA A 190 -20.34 -19.66 -38.59
N ARG A 191 -20.06 -18.88 -39.64
CA ARG A 191 -20.78 -17.64 -39.92
C ARG A 191 -22.14 -17.98 -40.54
N GLU A 192 -23.22 -17.34 -40.07
CA GLU A 192 -24.47 -17.32 -40.85
C GLU A 192 -24.22 -16.52 -42.13
N GLU A 193 -24.30 -17.16 -43.30
CA GLU A 193 -24.26 -16.45 -44.58
C GLU A 193 -25.48 -15.53 -44.68
N LYS A 194 -25.29 -14.21 -44.50
CA LYS A 194 -26.28 -13.23 -44.94
C LYS A 194 -26.34 -13.27 -46.47
N ALA A 195 -27.40 -13.85 -47.00
CA ALA A 195 -27.70 -13.83 -48.42
C ALA A 195 -27.74 -12.39 -48.94
N VAL A 196 -26.77 -12.02 -49.79
CA VAL A 196 -26.84 -10.85 -50.65
C VAL A 196 -26.72 -11.36 -52.09
N GLY A 197 -27.74 -11.07 -52.89
CA GLY A 197 -27.88 -11.58 -54.25
C GLY A 197 -26.85 -11.02 -55.23
N VAL A 198 -26.23 -11.96 -55.97
CA VAL A 198 -26.01 -11.96 -57.43
C VAL A 198 -25.23 -10.78 -58.04
N ASN A 199 -23.99 -11.02 -58.52
CA ASN A 199 -23.74 -11.36 -59.94
C ASN A 199 -22.26 -11.69 -60.22
N GLY A 200 -22.04 -12.65 -61.11
CA GLY A 200 -20.72 -13.19 -61.46
C GLY A 200 -19.81 -12.26 -62.26
N GLY A 201 -18.51 -12.51 -62.13
CA GLY A 201 -17.45 -11.91 -62.93
C GLY A 201 -16.10 -12.48 -62.53
N SER A 202 -15.45 -13.14 -63.49
CA SER A 202 -14.23 -13.95 -63.41
C SER A 202 -12.96 -13.23 -62.91
N GLU A 203 -12.05 -14.04 -62.37
CA GLU A 203 -10.64 -13.76 -62.03
C GLU A 203 -9.90 -12.80 -62.98
N LYS A 204 -9.10 -11.90 -62.40
CA LYS A 204 -7.73 -11.64 -62.85
C LYS A 204 -6.89 -10.95 -61.77
N SER A 205 -5.69 -11.50 -61.61
CA SER A 205 -4.55 -11.04 -60.83
C SER A 205 -4.10 -9.61 -61.19
N LEU A 206 -3.57 -8.86 -60.22
CA LEU A 206 -2.33 -8.07 -60.37
C LEU A 206 -1.89 -7.43 -59.04
N GLN A 207 -0.58 -7.40 -58.89
CA GLN A 207 0.25 -6.90 -57.79
C GLN A 207 0.27 -5.35 -57.66
N PRO A 208 0.89 -4.79 -56.60
CA PRO A 208 0.65 -3.43 -56.12
C PRO A 208 1.55 -2.39 -56.78
N ASN A 209 1.11 -1.13 -56.80
CA ASN A 209 2.00 0.02 -56.93
C ASN A 209 1.30 1.35 -56.60
N GLY A 210 2.04 2.22 -55.92
CA GLY A 210 2.12 3.63 -56.33
C GLY A 210 1.46 4.66 -55.43
N HIS A 211 2.31 5.45 -54.78
CA HIS A 211 2.01 6.75 -54.15
C HIS A 211 1.12 7.68 -55.00
N SER A 212 0.31 8.52 -54.35
CA SER A 212 0.48 9.98 -54.38
C SER A 212 -0.58 10.69 -53.55
N ALA A 213 -0.13 11.71 -52.80
CA ALA A 213 -0.92 12.71 -52.11
C ALA A 213 -1.59 13.66 -53.11
N VAL A 214 -2.79 14.18 -52.79
CA VAL A 214 -3.17 15.60 -53.03
C VAL A 214 -4.29 16.01 -52.06
N ASN A 215 -4.09 17.20 -51.50
CA ASN A 215 -4.97 18.14 -50.79
C ASN A 215 -6.46 18.22 -51.20
N GLY A 216 -7.27 18.78 -50.32
CA GLY A 216 -8.43 19.57 -50.75
C GLY A 216 -9.53 19.79 -49.72
N ASP A 217 -9.32 20.80 -48.87
CA ASP A 217 -10.28 21.80 -48.39
C ASP A 217 -11.80 21.53 -48.28
N SER A 218 -12.32 22.05 -47.15
CA SER A 218 -13.61 22.77 -47.00
C SER A 218 -14.90 21.93 -47.07
N ALA A 219 -15.99 22.21 -46.38
CA ALA A 219 -16.40 23.28 -45.49
C ALA A 219 -17.74 22.85 -44.81
N VAL A 220 -17.92 23.33 -43.57
CA VAL A 220 -19.12 24.00 -43.04
C VAL A 220 -20.49 23.30 -43.16
N ASN A 221 -21.06 22.96 -42.00
CA ASN A 221 -22.39 23.34 -41.48
C ASN A 221 -22.59 22.52 -40.18
N GLY A 222 -22.73 23.07 -38.98
CA GLY A 222 -23.68 24.13 -38.63
C GLY A 222 -24.99 23.47 -38.24
N ASP A 223 -25.19 23.17 -36.95
CA ASP A 223 -26.41 23.58 -36.25
C ASP A 223 -26.41 23.22 -34.75
N SER A 224 -27.03 24.14 -34.03
CA SER A 224 -27.00 24.36 -32.60
C SER A 224 -28.30 23.95 -31.91
N ALA A 225 -28.19 23.17 -30.83
CA ALA A 225 -28.98 23.21 -29.57
C ALA A 225 -30.54 23.04 -29.66
N PRO A 226 -31.30 22.93 -28.55
CA PRO A 226 -30.93 22.97 -27.13
C PRO A 226 -31.61 21.94 -26.18
N ASN A 227 -31.04 21.89 -24.97
CA ASN A 227 -31.59 21.60 -23.64
C ASN A 227 -33.05 21.15 -23.44
N GLY A 228 -33.23 20.16 -22.56
CA GLY A 228 -34.46 19.93 -21.80
C GLY A 228 -34.20 19.18 -20.50
N ALA A 229 -34.17 19.92 -19.38
CA ALA A 229 -34.13 19.38 -18.02
C ALA A 229 -35.55 18.97 -17.56
N GLY A 230 -35.66 17.83 -16.87
CA GLY A 230 -36.90 17.37 -16.24
C GLY A 230 -36.64 16.66 -14.90
N LYS A 231 -37.19 17.21 -13.82
CA LYS A 231 -37.20 16.68 -12.44
C LYS A 231 -38.34 15.68 -12.25
N THR A 232 -38.14 14.65 -11.41
CA THR A 232 -39.18 13.92 -10.64
C THR A 232 -38.50 13.27 -9.41
N SER A 233 -38.77 13.69 -8.15
CA SER A 233 -39.70 13.07 -7.17
C SER A 233 -39.70 11.52 -7.21
N GLY A 234 -39.34 10.74 -6.19
CA GLY A 234 -39.57 10.86 -4.75
C GLY A 234 -40.67 9.88 -4.33
N VAL A 235 -40.32 8.63 -3.95
CA VAL A 235 -41.21 7.68 -3.26
C VAL A 235 -40.37 6.79 -2.34
N GLY A 236 -40.71 6.78 -1.06
CA GLY A 236 -40.13 5.90 -0.04
C GLY A 236 -40.86 4.56 0.05
N PHE A 237 -40.18 3.54 0.58
CA PHE A 237 -40.77 2.27 0.97
C PHE A 237 -40.31 1.90 2.38
N GLU A 238 -41.29 1.64 3.24
CA GLU A 238 -41.15 1.11 4.60
C GLU A 238 -40.78 -0.39 4.57
N GLU A 239 -39.80 -0.79 5.36
CA GLU A 239 -39.48 -2.19 5.64
C GLU A 239 -40.23 -2.68 6.88
N THR A 240 -41.05 -3.72 6.72
CA THR A 240 -41.61 -4.51 7.83
C THR A 240 -40.70 -5.70 8.12
N SER A 241 -40.09 -5.71 9.31
CA SER A 241 -39.31 -6.81 9.86
C SER A 241 -40.20 -7.96 10.35
N ARG A 242 -39.91 -9.21 9.94
CA ARG A 242 -40.33 -10.43 10.65
C ARG A 242 -39.10 -11.29 10.95
N ALA A 243 -38.79 -11.41 12.23
CA ALA A 243 -37.80 -12.32 12.77
C ALA A 243 -38.34 -13.76 12.80
N VAL A 244 -37.50 -14.73 12.41
CA VAL A 244 -37.70 -16.14 12.72
C VAL A 244 -36.40 -16.65 13.36
N ASN A 245 -36.50 -16.99 14.64
CA ASN A 245 -35.45 -17.69 15.39
C ASN A 245 -35.44 -19.17 14.98
N GLY A 246 -34.26 -19.68 14.64
CA GLY A 246 -33.97 -21.10 14.49
C GLY A 246 -32.59 -21.38 15.06
N ASN A 247 -32.55 -22.06 16.20
CA ASN A 247 -31.36 -22.36 17.00
C ASN A 247 -30.92 -23.80 16.72
N THR A 248 -29.66 -24.05 16.34
CA THR A 248 -28.97 -25.34 16.55
C THR A 248 -27.44 -25.14 16.57
N ALA A 249 -26.78 -25.93 17.41
CA ALA A 249 -25.51 -25.65 18.06
C ALA A 249 -24.24 -26.18 17.36
N ASN A 250 -23.11 -25.69 17.90
CA ASN A 250 -21.78 -26.32 18.08
C ASN A 250 -20.66 -26.09 17.06
N GLY A 251 -19.62 -25.36 17.49
CA GLY A 251 -18.26 -25.42 16.94
C GLY A 251 -17.35 -24.23 17.29
N ASN A 252 -16.64 -24.32 18.42
CA ASN A 252 -15.43 -23.57 18.83
C ASN A 252 -15.38 -22.03 18.66
N ALA A 253 -15.65 -21.33 19.76
CA ALA A 253 -15.51 -19.88 19.89
C ALA A 253 -14.05 -19.43 20.13
N ALA A 254 -13.56 -18.51 19.30
CA ALA A 254 -12.46 -17.59 19.62
C ALA A 254 -12.95 -16.54 20.66
N PRO A 255 -12.06 -15.92 21.46
CA PRO A 255 -12.49 -15.04 22.56
C PRO A 255 -13.22 -13.79 22.04
N ASN A 256 -14.44 -13.61 22.54
CA ASN A 256 -15.33 -12.50 22.24
C ASN A 256 -14.75 -11.16 22.75
N ILE A 257 -14.18 -10.36 21.84
CA ILE A 257 -13.98 -8.91 22.02
C ILE A 257 -15.04 -8.18 21.21
N ALA A 258 -16.30 -8.31 21.61
CA ALA A 258 -17.38 -7.48 21.09
C ALA A 258 -18.56 -7.59 22.04
N ASN A 259 -18.63 -6.69 23.02
CA ASN A 259 -19.90 -6.15 23.52
C ASN A 259 -19.66 -5.11 24.62
N SER A 260 -19.60 -3.83 24.22
CA SER A 260 -20.59 -2.84 24.65
C SER A 260 -20.34 -1.53 23.90
N LEU A 261 -21.31 -1.12 23.07
CA LEU A 261 -21.81 0.25 22.87
C LEU A 261 -22.51 0.41 21.49
N SER A 262 -23.79 0.77 21.54
CA SER A 262 -24.58 1.50 20.53
C SER A 262 -24.87 0.85 19.16
N THR A 263 -26.12 0.40 19.01
CA THR A 263 -26.77 0.10 17.73
C THR A 263 -27.06 1.38 16.93
N LYS A 264 -26.18 1.73 15.97
CA LYS A 264 -26.43 2.32 14.63
C LYS A 264 -25.21 3.05 14.03
N THR A 265 -24.07 2.36 13.97
CA THR A 265 -23.01 2.60 12.96
C THR A 265 -22.09 1.40 13.01
N THR A 266 -22.03 0.61 11.93
CA THR A 266 -20.96 -0.39 11.79
C THR A 266 -19.63 0.36 11.82
N SER A 267 -18.68 -0.03 12.67
CA SER A 267 -17.39 0.66 12.75
C SER A 267 -16.69 0.59 11.38
N LEU A 268 -15.92 1.63 11.01
CA LEU A 268 -15.19 1.72 9.75
C LEU A 268 -14.38 0.44 9.46
N TRP A 269 -13.75 -0.12 10.49
CA TRP A 269 -13.04 -1.40 10.38
C TRP A 269 -13.99 -2.56 10.05
N THR A 270 -15.12 -2.72 10.75
CA THR A 270 -16.08 -3.79 10.44
C THR A 270 -16.66 -3.67 9.03
N MET A 271 -16.90 -2.44 8.55
CA MET A 271 -17.37 -2.22 7.17
C MET A 271 -16.29 -2.60 6.14
N THR A 272 -15.05 -2.22 6.37
CA THR A 272 -13.93 -2.51 5.46
C THR A 272 -13.61 -4.02 5.47
N SER A 273 -13.51 -4.62 6.66
CA SER A 273 -13.23 -6.05 6.86
C SER A 273 -14.26 -6.98 6.23
N ARG A 274 -15.51 -6.53 6.04
CA ARG A 274 -16.55 -7.33 5.37
C ARG A 274 -16.14 -7.72 3.94
N TRP A 275 -15.37 -6.89 3.27
CA TRP A 275 -15.05 -7.02 1.84
C TRP A 275 -13.59 -7.37 1.57
N LEU A 276 -12.74 -7.31 2.59
CA LEU A 276 -11.34 -7.67 2.47
C LEU A 276 -11.16 -9.18 2.73
N PRO A 277 -10.42 -9.90 1.87
CA PRO A 277 -10.27 -11.34 2.00
C PRO A 277 -9.45 -11.72 3.24
N SER A 278 -9.60 -12.95 3.74
CA SER A 278 -8.55 -13.56 4.58
C SER A 278 -7.36 -13.92 3.69
N ARG A 279 -6.13 -13.77 4.18
CA ARG A 279 -4.91 -14.06 3.40
C ARG A 279 -4.03 -15.12 4.04
N SER A 280 -3.74 -14.98 5.33
CA SER A 280 -2.99 -15.94 6.12
C SER A 280 -3.23 -15.68 7.61
N ALA A 281 -2.92 -16.66 8.45
CA ALA A 281 -3.07 -16.52 9.90
C ALA A 281 -2.28 -15.32 10.47
N ASP A 282 -1.11 -15.02 9.92
CA ASP A 282 -0.27 -13.90 10.37
C ASP A 282 -0.86 -12.55 9.98
N LEU A 283 -1.33 -12.43 8.73
CA LEU A 283 -1.91 -11.18 8.24
C LEU A 283 -3.27 -10.91 8.88
N ASP A 284 -4.07 -11.96 9.06
CA ASP A 284 -5.36 -11.86 9.70
C ASP A 284 -5.18 -11.44 11.17
N TYR A 285 -4.20 -12.01 11.89
CA TYR A 285 -3.85 -11.57 13.25
C TYR A 285 -3.54 -10.06 13.30
N TRP A 286 -2.63 -9.60 12.43
CA TRP A 286 -2.24 -8.20 12.39
C TRP A 286 -3.39 -7.27 12.02
N TRP A 287 -4.24 -7.67 11.06
CA TRP A 287 -5.40 -6.89 10.66
C TRP A 287 -6.47 -6.81 11.75
N GLN A 288 -6.74 -7.92 12.44
CA GLN A 288 -7.69 -7.97 13.54
C GLN A 288 -7.24 -7.09 14.71
N LEU A 289 -5.92 -7.04 14.97
CA LEU A 289 -5.38 -6.21 16.04
C LEU A 289 -5.27 -4.74 15.65
N THR A 290 -4.65 -4.43 14.52
CA THR A 290 -4.27 -3.06 14.17
C THR A 290 -5.27 -2.34 13.25
N GLY A 291 -6.15 -3.07 12.57
CA GLY A 291 -7.23 -2.49 11.77
C GLY A 291 -8.20 -1.64 12.60
N PRO A 292 -8.67 -2.09 13.79
CA PRO A 292 -9.46 -1.25 14.68
C PRO A 292 -8.69 -0.01 15.18
N HIS A 293 -7.38 -0.13 15.42
CA HIS A 293 -6.54 1.00 15.80
C HIS A 293 -6.53 2.08 14.70
N MET A 294 -6.30 1.67 13.45
CA MET A 294 -6.35 2.58 12.30
C MET A 294 -7.72 3.24 12.16
N ALA A 295 -8.80 2.46 12.24
CA ALA A 295 -10.14 3.00 12.12
C ALA A 295 -10.43 4.09 13.16
N SER A 296 -10.00 3.87 14.41
CA SER A 296 -10.13 4.85 15.49
C SER A 296 -9.29 6.11 15.20
N LEU A 297 -8.02 5.95 14.82
CA LEU A 297 -7.14 7.08 14.52
C LEU A 297 -7.70 8.03 13.45
N PHE A 298 -8.26 7.50 12.36
CA PHE A 298 -8.82 8.33 11.29
C PHE A 298 -10.18 8.93 11.66
N SER A 299 -11.07 8.12 12.23
CA SER A 299 -12.42 8.58 12.60
C SER A 299 -12.36 9.68 13.66
N GLU A 300 -11.52 9.50 14.67
CA GLU A 300 -11.37 10.46 15.78
C GLU A 300 -10.57 11.70 15.40
N ALA A 301 -9.75 11.63 14.34
CA ALA A 301 -9.09 12.79 13.77
C ALA A 301 -10.02 13.61 12.84
N GLY A 302 -11.24 13.15 12.56
CA GLY A 302 -12.22 13.87 11.75
C GLY A 302 -11.97 13.79 10.24
N TYR A 303 -11.32 12.72 9.77
CA TYR A 303 -11.20 12.43 8.34
C TYR A 303 -12.57 12.08 7.76
N SER A 304 -12.79 12.41 6.49
CA SER A 304 -14.00 12.00 5.79
C SER A 304 -14.05 10.48 5.64
N LEU A 305 -15.25 9.95 5.36
CA LEU A 305 -15.43 8.53 5.12
C LEU A 305 -14.57 8.04 3.94
N HIS A 306 -14.46 8.83 2.87
CA HIS A 306 -13.63 8.51 1.70
C HIS A 306 -12.14 8.39 2.05
N GLU A 307 -11.57 9.42 2.69
CA GLU A 307 -10.16 9.41 3.11
C GLU A 307 -9.87 8.26 4.09
N SER A 308 -10.83 7.98 4.98
CA SER A 308 -10.69 6.90 5.94
C SER A 308 -10.72 5.53 5.28
N TYR A 309 -11.58 5.31 4.27
CA TYR A 309 -11.58 4.07 3.49
C TYR A 309 -10.30 3.88 2.69
N GLU A 310 -9.82 4.93 2.02
CA GLU A 310 -8.55 4.89 1.29
C GLU A 310 -7.40 4.49 2.23
N ALA A 311 -7.32 5.12 3.41
CA ALA A 311 -6.32 4.80 4.40
C ALA A 311 -6.43 3.35 4.92
N MET A 312 -7.65 2.85 5.14
CA MET A 312 -7.88 1.48 5.61
C MET A 312 -7.49 0.44 4.55
N VAL A 313 -7.83 0.68 3.28
CA VAL A 313 -7.47 -0.20 2.16
C VAL A 313 -5.95 -0.19 1.94
N PHE A 314 -5.33 1.00 1.95
CA PHE A 314 -3.88 1.14 1.91
C PHE A 314 -3.23 0.37 3.06
N TYR A 315 -3.69 0.57 4.29
CA TYR A 315 -3.13 -0.10 5.45
C TYR A 315 -3.22 -1.63 5.35
N TYR A 316 -4.38 -2.16 4.97
CA TYR A 316 -4.59 -3.60 4.82
C TYR A 316 -3.74 -4.21 3.68
N HIS A 317 -3.66 -3.56 2.52
CA HIS A 317 -2.93 -4.13 1.37
C HIS A 317 -1.44 -3.87 1.40
N VAL A 318 -1.01 -2.76 2.00
CA VAL A 318 0.37 -2.27 1.92
C VAL A 318 1.11 -2.46 3.24
N ILE A 319 0.48 -2.16 4.38
CA ILE A 319 1.17 -2.14 5.67
C ILE A 319 1.10 -3.49 6.39
N VAL A 320 -0.10 -4.06 6.54
CA VAL A 320 -0.31 -5.34 7.25
C VAL A 320 0.64 -6.46 6.77
N PRO A 321 0.88 -6.66 5.46
CA PRO A 321 1.80 -7.69 4.97
C PRO A 321 3.25 -7.55 5.44
N ARG A 322 3.62 -6.40 6.01
CA ARG A 322 4.99 -6.02 6.35
C ARG A 322 5.20 -5.82 7.84
N LEU A 323 4.22 -6.17 8.68
CA LEU A 323 4.36 -6.16 10.14
C LEU A 323 5.06 -7.43 10.66
N GLY A 324 5.54 -8.31 9.77
CA GLY A 324 6.23 -9.54 10.13
C GLY A 324 5.30 -10.66 10.60
N PRO A 325 5.84 -11.80 11.03
CA PRO A 325 5.04 -12.92 11.53
C PRO A 325 4.36 -12.58 12.85
N ARG A 326 3.19 -13.17 13.13
CA ARG A 326 2.58 -13.07 14.45
C ARG A 326 3.45 -13.78 15.50
N LEU A 327 3.30 -13.41 16.76
CA LEU A 327 3.98 -14.13 17.84
C LEU A 327 3.49 -15.59 17.91
N PRO A 328 4.40 -16.57 18.01
CA PRO A 328 4.02 -17.91 18.39
C PRO A 328 3.59 -17.92 19.87
N PRO A 329 2.74 -18.87 20.30
CA PRO A 329 2.34 -18.99 21.71
C PRO A 329 3.57 -19.09 22.63
N GLY A 330 3.71 -18.16 23.58
CA GLY A 330 4.86 -18.08 24.49
C GLY A 330 6.19 -17.68 23.84
N GLY A 331 6.17 -17.25 22.57
CA GLY A 331 7.36 -16.88 21.81
C GLY A 331 7.73 -15.40 21.91
N THR A 332 8.94 -15.08 21.47
CA THR A 332 9.44 -13.71 21.27
C THR A 332 9.41 -13.36 19.79
N PRO A 333 9.32 -12.07 19.43
CA PRO A 333 9.34 -11.67 18.02
C PRO A 333 10.70 -12.00 17.41
N LYS A 334 10.68 -12.57 16.19
CA LYS A 334 11.89 -12.94 15.45
C LYS A 334 12.78 -11.73 15.16
N TRP A 335 12.15 -10.60 14.83
CA TRP A 335 12.80 -9.32 14.66
C TRP A 335 12.20 -8.33 15.67
N LYS A 336 13.05 -7.73 16.50
CA LYS A 336 12.66 -6.75 17.51
C LYS A 336 12.89 -5.36 16.95
N SER A 337 11.82 -4.71 16.50
CA SER A 337 11.91 -3.36 15.99
C SER A 337 12.25 -2.38 17.13
N LEU A 338 13.28 -1.55 16.93
CA LEU A 338 13.64 -0.44 17.81
C LEU A 338 12.73 0.79 17.63
N LEU A 339 11.64 0.67 16.86
CA LEU A 339 10.65 1.73 16.79
C LEU A 339 9.88 1.87 18.11
N THR A 340 9.62 0.75 18.78
CA THR A 340 8.97 0.73 20.08
C THR A 340 9.74 -0.18 21.05
N VAL A 341 9.42 -0.03 22.32
CA VAL A 341 10.20 -0.57 23.44
C VAL A 341 9.89 -2.03 23.74
N ASP A 342 8.72 -2.48 23.31
CA ASP A 342 8.29 -3.86 23.30
C ASP A 342 8.63 -4.57 21.99
N GLY A 343 9.32 -3.91 21.04
CA GLY A 343 9.71 -4.51 19.78
C GLY A 343 8.65 -4.45 18.68
N THR A 344 7.50 -3.81 18.94
CA THR A 344 6.42 -3.63 17.96
C THR A 344 6.92 -2.87 16.73
N PRO A 345 6.63 -3.33 15.50
CA PRO A 345 7.16 -2.73 14.27
C PRO A 345 6.36 -1.53 13.75
N ILE A 346 5.50 -0.93 14.57
CA ILE A 346 4.68 0.21 14.17
C ILE A 346 4.38 1.13 15.36
N GLU A 347 4.45 2.44 15.13
CA GLU A 347 4.13 3.51 16.08
C GLU A 347 3.24 4.55 15.41
N TYR A 348 2.19 4.99 16.10
CA TYR A 348 1.21 5.94 15.58
C TYR A 348 1.52 7.35 16.04
N SER A 349 1.08 8.36 15.30
CA SER A 349 1.13 9.74 15.78
C SER A 349 0.03 10.63 15.22
N TRP A 350 -0.35 11.62 16.02
CA TRP A 350 -1.22 12.72 15.63
C TRP A 350 -0.43 14.02 15.61
N LYS A 351 -0.44 14.71 14.47
CA LYS A 351 0.18 16.03 14.35
C LYS A 351 -0.87 17.13 14.44
N TRP A 352 -0.78 17.91 15.50
CA TRP A 352 -1.77 18.91 15.92
C TRP A 352 -1.57 20.28 15.24
N ASN A 353 -1.20 20.30 13.96
CA ASN A 353 -0.52 21.41 13.27
C ASN A 353 -1.18 22.79 13.29
N THR A 354 -2.47 22.89 13.59
CA THR A 354 -3.19 24.14 13.50
C THR A 354 -4.05 24.32 14.73
N LYS A 355 -4.29 25.58 15.10
CA LYS A 355 -5.10 25.92 16.27
C LYS A 355 -6.53 25.39 16.14
N ASP A 356 -7.07 25.41 14.92
CA ASP A 356 -8.48 25.17 14.65
C ASP A 356 -8.76 23.94 13.74
N GLY A 357 -7.72 23.27 13.24
CA GLY A 357 -7.84 22.16 12.29
C GLY A 357 -7.72 20.77 12.92
N ALA A 358 -8.17 19.78 12.16
CA ALA A 358 -7.99 18.36 12.44
C ALA A 358 -6.50 17.97 12.55
N PRO A 359 -6.15 17.00 13.42
CA PRO A 359 -4.81 16.46 13.45
C PRO A 359 -4.52 15.62 12.20
N ASP A 360 -3.30 15.70 11.68
CA ASP A 360 -2.87 14.79 10.62
C ASP A 360 -2.48 13.43 11.23
N VAL A 361 -3.09 12.35 10.76
CA VAL A 361 -2.75 10.98 11.15
C VAL A 361 -1.49 10.52 10.43
N ARG A 362 -0.60 9.91 11.21
CA ARG A 362 0.67 9.37 10.74
C ARG A 362 0.98 8.08 11.46
N TYR A 363 1.77 7.24 10.83
CA TYR A 363 2.42 6.15 11.51
C TYR A 363 3.79 5.91 10.90
N THR A 364 4.73 5.56 11.76
CA THR A 364 6.04 5.04 11.38
C THR A 364 5.99 3.54 11.53
N MET A 365 6.62 2.80 10.63
CA MET A 365 6.70 1.35 10.72
C MET A 365 8.02 0.84 10.17
N GLU A 366 8.51 -0.27 10.70
CA GLU A 366 9.65 -1.01 10.17
C GLU A 366 9.12 -2.20 9.36
N PRO A 367 9.20 -2.16 8.01
CA PRO A 367 8.86 -3.31 7.19
C PRO A 367 9.70 -4.54 7.55
N ILE A 368 9.05 -5.61 7.98
CA ILE A 368 9.69 -6.89 8.32
C ILE A 368 9.36 -7.92 7.25
N GLY A 369 10.38 -8.34 6.51
CA GLY A 369 10.28 -9.40 5.51
C GLY A 369 10.41 -10.81 6.11
N PRO A 370 10.08 -11.88 5.37
CA PRO A 370 10.22 -13.27 5.83
C PRO A 370 11.68 -13.64 6.16
N PHE A 371 12.63 -12.95 5.52
CA PHE A 371 14.07 -13.16 5.68
C PHE A 371 14.74 -12.20 6.67
N ALA A 372 13.98 -11.35 7.38
CA ALA A 372 14.56 -10.46 8.38
C ALA A 372 15.43 -11.22 9.39
N GLY A 373 16.66 -10.74 9.61
CA GLY A 373 17.64 -11.32 10.52
C GLY A 373 18.33 -12.61 10.01
N THR A 374 18.06 -13.02 8.77
CA THR A 374 18.68 -14.17 8.10
C THR A 374 19.89 -13.72 7.27
N ILE A 375 20.74 -14.63 6.80
CA ILE A 375 21.81 -14.32 5.85
C ILE A 375 21.31 -13.64 4.55
N LEU A 376 20.04 -13.88 4.19
CA LEU A 376 19.42 -13.26 3.02
C LEU A 376 19.01 -11.79 3.24
N ASP A 377 18.76 -11.40 4.50
CA ASP A 377 18.41 -10.03 4.88
C ASP A 377 18.80 -9.75 6.36
N PRO A 378 20.10 -9.65 6.66
CA PRO A 378 20.59 -9.60 8.04
C PRO A 378 20.18 -8.29 8.75
N LEU A 379 19.98 -7.20 8.01
CA LEU A 379 19.65 -5.88 8.54
C LEU A 379 18.16 -5.50 8.39
N ASN A 380 17.32 -6.43 7.93
CA ASN A 380 15.89 -6.21 7.66
C ASN A 380 15.61 -5.00 6.72
N GLN A 381 16.23 -5.00 5.55
CA GLN A 381 16.15 -3.89 4.59
C GLN A 381 15.33 -4.23 3.34
N GLU A 382 15.19 -5.50 3.00
CA GLU A 382 14.64 -5.89 1.70
C GLU A 382 13.17 -5.50 1.59
N SER A 383 12.38 -5.72 2.65
CA SER A 383 10.95 -5.35 2.66
C SER A 383 10.73 -3.84 2.55
N THR A 384 11.63 -3.04 3.13
CA THR A 384 11.60 -1.58 3.02
C THR A 384 11.89 -1.11 1.60
N LYS A 385 12.95 -1.65 0.99
CA LYS A 385 13.32 -1.34 -0.39
C LYS A 385 12.20 -1.74 -1.34
N GLU A 386 11.72 -2.97 -1.23
CA GLU A 386 10.62 -3.49 -2.05
C GLU A 386 9.37 -2.60 -1.97
N LEU A 387 8.96 -2.21 -0.76
CA LEU A 387 7.80 -1.34 -0.56
C LEU A 387 7.96 0.02 -1.25
N LEU A 388 9.11 0.67 -1.09
CA LEU A 388 9.35 1.97 -1.73
C LEU A 388 9.33 1.87 -3.26
N TYR A 389 9.89 0.80 -3.83
CA TYR A 389 9.83 0.57 -5.29
C TYR A 389 8.39 0.32 -5.78
N GLN A 390 7.58 -0.45 -5.04
CA GLN A 390 6.16 -0.66 -5.37
C GLN A 390 5.36 0.64 -5.30
N LEU A 391 5.58 1.45 -4.25
CA LEU A 391 4.91 2.75 -4.13
C LEU A 391 5.32 3.72 -5.24
N GLY A 392 6.58 3.68 -5.68
CA GLY A 392 7.06 4.50 -6.80
C GLY A 392 6.34 4.23 -8.13
N GLN A 393 5.73 3.06 -8.30
CA GLN A 393 4.94 2.73 -9.50
C GLN A 393 3.56 3.40 -9.51
N VAL A 394 3.02 3.77 -8.34
CA VAL A 394 1.66 4.33 -8.19
C VAL A 394 1.66 5.76 -7.64
N MET A 395 2.79 6.24 -7.11
CA MET A 395 2.97 7.59 -6.57
C MET A 395 4.02 8.35 -7.40
N PRO A 396 3.62 9.10 -8.44
CA PRO A 396 4.55 9.86 -9.28
C PRO A 396 5.38 10.92 -8.53
N SER A 397 4.90 11.37 -7.38
CA SER A 397 5.59 12.32 -6.51
C SER A 397 6.67 11.69 -5.63
N LEU A 398 6.77 10.36 -5.59
CA LEU A 398 7.75 9.64 -4.78
C LEU A 398 9.12 9.65 -5.48
N ASP A 399 10.11 10.27 -4.85
CA ASP A 399 11.49 10.30 -5.35
C ASP A 399 12.43 9.55 -4.38
N LEU A 400 13.19 8.61 -4.93
CA LEU A 400 14.08 7.73 -4.18
C LEU A 400 15.57 8.06 -4.38
N LYS A 401 15.92 9.23 -4.91
CA LYS A 401 17.32 9.63 -5.15
C LYS A 401 18.11 9.72 -3.85
N TRP A 402 17.60 10.46 -2.87
CA TRP A 402 18.24 10.53 -1.55
C TRP A 402 18.13 9.23 -0.77
N PHE A 403 17.04 8.46 -0.95
CA PHE A 403 16.94 7.14 -0.34
C PHE A 403 18.09 6.23 -0.77
N ARG A 404 18.36 6.14 -2.08
CA ARG A 404 19.47 5.36 -2.63
C ARG A 404 20.83 5.86 -2.14
N HIS A 405 21.05 7.17 -2.17
CA HIS A 405 22.28 7.78 -1.66
C HIS A 405 22.58 7.36 -0.21
N PHE A 406 21.62 7.53 0.71
CA PHE A 406 21.86 7.19 2.12
C PHE A 406 21.91 5.69 2.37
N ALA A 407 21.17 4.88 1.61
CA ALA A 407 21.30 3.43 1.67
C ALA A 407 22.73 2.98 1.29
N ASP A 408 23.30 3.54 0.23
CA ASP A 408 24.65 3.22 -0.24
C ASP A 408 25.73 3.73 0.72
N VAL A 409 25.54 4.93 1.29
CA VAL A 409 26.52 5.53 2.20
C VAL A 409 26.51 4.86 3.58
N PHE A 410 25.35 4.46 4.10
CA PHE A 410 25.28 3.91 5.47
C PHE A 410 25.47 2.41 5.55
N PHE A 411 25.22 1.65 4.49
CA PHE A 411 25.25 0.18 4.53
C PHE A 411 26.22 -0.40 3.50
N SER A 412 26.74 -1.59 3.80
CA SER A 412 27.51 -2.38 2.84
C SER A 412 26.58 -3.31 2.05
N PRO A 413 26.87 -3.64 0.78
CA PRO A 413 26.16 -4.70 0.07
C PRO A 413 26.53 -6.12 0.56
N ASP A 414 27.58 -6.27 1.37
CA ASP A 414 28.08 -7.56 1.84
C ASP A 414 27.21 -8.13 2.99
N LYS A 415 26.19 -8.88 2.61
CA LYS A 415 25.26 -9.54 3.54
C LYS A 415 25.92 -10.64 4.36
N GLU A 416 26.90 -11.34 3.80
CA GLU A 416 27.58 -12.43 4.50
C GLU A 416 28.44 -11.88 5.63
N ALA A 417 29.14 -10.78 5.41
CA ALA A 417 29.88 -10.08 6.46
C ALA A 417 28.97 -9.59 7.60
N TYR A 418 27.77 -9.05 7.29
CA TYR A 418 26.81 -8.70 8.34
C TYR A 418 26.24 -9.90 9.08
N ALA A 419 25.99 -11.01 8.39
CA ALA A 419 25.42 -12.22 8.98
C ALA A 419 26.41 -12.99 9.86
N THR A 420 27.71 -12.86 9.58
CA THR A 420 28.79 -13.57 10.28
C THR A 420 29.49 -12.75 11.36
N GLN A 421 29.22 -11.45 11.46
CA GLN A 421 29.80 -10.62 12.52
C GLN A 421 29.33 -11.09 13.90
N THR A 422 30.26 -11.19 14.85
CA THR A 422 30.00 -11.64 16.22
C THR A 422 29.84 -10.48 17.21
N GLU A 423 30.13 -9.25 16.76
CA GLU A 423 30.14 -8.05 17.59
C GLU A 423 29.01 -7.09 17.19
N GLY A 424 28.24 -6.67 18.18
CA GLY A 424 27.16 -5.71 18.08
C GLY A 424 25.83 -6.27 17.57
N GLN A 425 24.73 -5.89 18.22
CA GLN A 425 23.40 -6.41 17.91
C GLN A 425 22.92 -5.94 16.52
N LEU A 426 22.14 -6.80 15.85
CA LEU A 426 21.36 -6.40 14.67
C LEU A 426 20.20 -5.52 15.16
N VAL A 427 20.22 -4.27 14.72
CA VAL A 427 19.26 -3.23 15.10
C VAL A 427 18.43 -2.80 13.89
N SER A 428 17.30 -2.13 14.13
CA SER A 428 16.50 -1.52 13.06
C SER A 428 17.33 -0.54 12.26
N THR A 429 17.48 -0.79 10.96
CA THR A 429 18.31 0.05 10.09
C THR A 429 17.52 0.94 9.15
N MET A 430 16.31 0.53 8.76
CA MET A 430 15.43 1.31 7.89
C MET A 430 13.99 1.25 8.39
N SER A 431 13.33 2.40 8.47
CA SER A 431 11.89 2.48 8.73
C SER A 431 11.24 3.54 7.85
N LEU A 432 9.92 3.46 7.71
CA LEU A 432 9.13 4.34 6.87
C LEU A 432 8.05 5.02 7.68
N ALA A 433 7.80 6.31 7.44
CA ALA A 433 6.60 6.98 7.93
C ALA A 433 5.67 7.35 6.79
N PHE A 434 4.38 7.15 7.05
CA PHE A 434 3.28 7.48 6.16
C PHE A 434 2.46 8.60 6.79
N GLU A 435 2.25 9.69 6.06
CA GLU A 435 1.47 10.84 6.52
C GLU A 435 0.28 11.05 5.59
N PHE A 436 -0.93 10.93 6.13
CA PHE A 436 -2.16 11.16 5.37
C PHE A 436 -2.52 12.64 5.46
N LEU A 437 -1.95 13.43 4.56
CA LEU A 437 -2.17 14.88 4.52
C LEU A 437 -3.38 15.20 3.64
N LYS A 438 -3.92 16.41 3.77
CA LYS A 438 -5.00 16.90 2.89
C LYS A 438 -4.63 16.90 1.40
N GLN A 439 -3.33 16.98 1.10
CA GLN A 439 -2.79 16.96 -0.27
C GLN A 439 -2.47 15.55 -0.77
N GLY A 440 -2.71 14.52 0.04
CA GLY A 440 -2.41 13.13 -0.27
C GLY A 440 -1.38 12.50 0.67
N LEU A 441 -1.02 11.26 0.36
CA LEU A 441 -0.06 10.46 1.11
C LEU A 441 1.38 10.98 0.93
N SER A 442 2.07 11.26 2.03
CA SER A 442 3.51 11.56 2.04
C SER A 442 4.27 10.40 2.66
N VAL A 443 5.43 10.06 2.08
CA VAL A 443 6.32 8.99 2.58
C VAL A 443 7.64 9.59 3.04
N LYS A 444 8.15 9.08 4.16
CA LYS A 444 9.46 9.43 4.71
C LYS A 444 10.25 8.15 4.98
N ALA A 445 11.56 8.21 4.81
CA ALA A 445 12.45 7.11 5.16
C ALA A 445 13.40 7.55 6.27
N TYR A 446 13.69 6.62 7.17
CA TYR A 446 14.59 6.80 8.30
C TYR A 446 15.72 5.78 8.20
N PHE A 447 16.92 6.19 8.59
CA PHE A 447 18.14 5.39 8.52
C PHE A 447 18.83 5.37 9.88
N GLY A 448 19.03 4.16 10.42
CA GLY A 448 19.96 3.86 11.50
C GLY A 448 21.22 3.24 10.91
N PRO A 449 22.34 3.97 10.77
CA PRO A 449 23.53 3.47 10.10
C PRO A 449 24.16 2.31 10.86
N LYS A 450 24.60 1.30 10.11
CA LYS A 450 25.34 0.15 10.65
C LYS A 450 26.39 -0.27 9.64
N LYS A 451 27.67 -0.05 9.93
CA LYS A 451 28.80 -0.57 9.13
C LYS A 451 29.26 -1.92 9.64
N ILE A 452 29.93 -2.70 8.78
CA ILE A 452 30.54 -3.99 9.15
C ILE A 452 31.60 -3.72 10.21
N GLY A 453 31.56 -4.48 11.31
CA GLY A 453 32.49 -4.31 12.44
C GLY A 453 32.23 -3.08 13.31
N GLN A 454 31.10 -2.39 13.11
CA GLN A 454 30.70 -1.30 14.00
C GLN A 454 30.16 -1.88 15.32
N MET A 455 30.86 -1.56 16.41
CA MET A 455 30.43 -1.83 17.79
C MET A 455 29.09 -1.15 18.11
N ASN A 456 28.49 -1.49 19.26
CA ASN A 456 27.23 -0.87 19.71
C ASN A 456 27.36 0.65 19.82
N GLY A 457 26.24 1.33 19.58
CA GLY A 457 26.13 2.78 19.57
C GLY A 457 26.26 3.44 18.18
N PRO A 458 25.93 4.73 18.09
CA PRO A 458 25.86 5.43 16.82
C PRO A 458 27.25 5.77 16.24
N PRO A 459 27.35 5.99 14.91
CA PRO A 459 28.56 6.50 14.30
C PRO A 459 28.94 7.91 14.83
N PRO A 460 30.23 8.29 14.79
CA PRO A 460 30.66 9.64 15.10
C PRO A 460 30.03 10.71 14.19
N MET A 461 29.87 11.94 14.70
CA MET A 461 29.29 13.08 13.98
C MET A 461 29.88 13.28 12.57
N ASP A 462 31.17 13.06 12.38
CA ASP A 462 31.84 13.27 11.09
C ASP A 462 31.35 12.29 10.00
N VAL A 463 30.94 11.08 10.37
CA VAL A 463 30.33 10.11 9.45
C VAL A 463 28.98 10.64 8.95
N TRP A 464 28.15 11.15 9.86
CA TRP A 464 26.88 11.77 9.52
C TRP A 464 27.07 13.01 8.65
N ALA A 465 27.97 13.90 9.03
CA ALA A 465 28.29 15.12 8.28
C ALA A 465 28.78 14.81 6.87
N GLY A 466 29.66 13.81 6.71
CA GLY A 466 30.12 13.36 5.40
C GLY A 466 28.99 12.82 4.52
N ALA A 467 28.11 11.98 5.08
CA ALA A 467 26.96 11.42 4.37
C ALA A 467 26.01 12.51 3.88
N ILE A 468 25.69 13.47 4.76
CA ILE A 468 24.82 14.61 4.45
C ILE A 468 25.46 15.51 3.39
N LYS A 469 26.76 15.82 3.50
CA LYS A 469 27.48 16.62 2.49
C LYS A 469 27.54 15.93 1.13
N GLY A 470 27.55 14.60 1.08
CA GLY A 470 27.42 13.86 -0.17
C GLY A 470 26.08 14.11 -0.88
N ALA A 471 24.99 14.32 -0.14
CA ALA A 471 23.66 14.60 -0.69
C ALA A 471 23.42 16.11 -0.92
N ALA A 472 23.96 16.96 -0.04
CA ALA A 472 23.79 18.40 -0.01
C ALA A 472 25.12 19.10 0.36
N PRO A 473 26.06 19.24 -0.60
CA PRO A 473 27.41 19.76 -0.34
C PRO A 473 27.43 21.17 0.25
N GLU A 474 26.49 22.02 -0.18
CA GLU A 474 26.39 23.44 0.18
C GLU A 474 25.54 23.70 1.44
N SER A 475 25.28 22.68 2.27
CA SER A 475 24.43 22.86 3.47
C SER A 475 25.16 23.62 4.58
N ALA A 476 25.07 24.95 4.55
CA ALA A 476 25.55 25.84 5.62
C ALA A 476 24.93 25.52 6.98
N THR A 477 23.68 25.02 7.00
CA THR A 477 23.01 24.57 8.22
C THR A 477 23.75 23.42 8.88
N MET A 478 24.20 22.43 8.11
CA MET A 478 24.93 21.30 8.67
C MET A 478 26.28 21.74 9.26
N ASP A 479 26.98 22.67 8.61
CA ASP A 479 28.21 23.26 9.16
C ASP A 479 27.94 23.99 10.50
N GLY A 480 26.80 24.68 10.60
CA GLY A 480 26.34 25.30 11.83
C GLY A 480 26.11 24.30 12.97
N VAL A 481 25.44 23.18 12.69
CA VAL A 481 25.20 22.10 13.66
C VAL A 481 26.50 21.46 14.11
N VAL A 482 27.41 21.11 13.19
CA VAL A 482 28.72 20.54 13.52
C VAL A 482 29.53 21.50 14.39
N ARG A 483 29.52 22.80 14.06
CA ARG A 483 30.19 23.82 14.88
C ARG A 483 29.59 23.88 16.28
N PHE A 484 28.25 23.94 16.40
CA PHE A 484 27.58 23.94 17.70
C PHE A 484 27.98 22.73 18.54
N CYS A 485 27.97 21.52 17.96
CA CYS A 485 28.40 20.30 18.65
C CYS A 485 29.88 20.30 19.06
N ARG A 486 30.76 21.06 18.41
CA ARG A 486 32.18 21.12 18.76
C ARG A 486 32.53 22.22 19.74
N THR A 487 31.77 23.32 19.76
CA THR A 487 32.15 24.53 20.51
C THR A 487 31.25 24.83 21.71
N ASP A 488 30.04 24.28 21.74
CA ASP A 488 29.10 24.50 22.84
C ASP A 488 29.15 23.34 23.85
N PRO A 489 29.23 23.60 25.17
CA PRO A 489 29.26 22.53 26.18
C PRO A 489 28.05 21.60 26.13
N GLU A 490 26.85 22.13 25.87
CA GLU A 490 25.64 21.31 25.76
C GLU A 490 25.58 20.62 24.39
N GLY A 491 25.99 21.34 23.33
CA GLY A 491 26.11 20.79 21.99
C GLY A 491 27.05 19.58 21.91
N ALA A 492 28.13 19.56 22.70
CA ALA A 492 29.12 18.49 22.74
C ALA A 492 28.58 17.16 23.28
N LEU A 493 27.43 17.19 23.96
CA LEU A 493 26.77 15.99 24.48
C LEU A 493 25.82 15.35 23.46
N LEU A 494 25.57 16.01 22.32
CA LEU A 494 24.64 15.53 21.32
C LEU A 494 25.21 14.33 20.54
N GLN A 495 24.50 13.21 20.61
CA GLN A 495 24.84 11.99 19.88
C GLN A 495 23.82 11.73 18.77
N PRO A 496 24.19 11.84 17.49
CA PRO A 496 23.29 11.53 16.39
C PRO A 496 23.06 10.03 16.30
N PHE A 497 21.81 9.59 16.08
CA PHE A 497 21.49 8.16 16.00
C PHE A 497 20.63 7.78 14.79
N MET A 498 19.99 8.75 14.13
CA MET A 498 19.11 8.48 12.99
C MET A 498 19.08 9.67 12.03
N LEU A 499 18.94 9.40 10.72
CA LEU A 499 18.68 10.41 9.70
C LEU A 499 17.34 10.10 9.05
N ALA A 500 16.49 11.11 8.86
CA ALA A 500 15.26 10.96 8.07
C ALA A 500 15.22 11.88 6.88
N ILE A 501 14.59 11.39 5.81
CA ILE A 501 14.34 12.14 4.58
C ILE A 501 12.86 12.12 4.24
N ASP A 502 12.40 13.16 3.54
CA ASP A 502 11.12 13.09 2.83
C ASP A 502 11.38 12.47 1.45
N CYS A 503 10.65 11.42 1.06
CA CYS A 503 10.85 10.71 -0.22
C CYS A 503 10.20 11.46 -1.39
N VAL A 504 10.67 12.69 -1.62
CA VAL A 504 10.23 13.62 -2.66
C VAL A 504 11.45 14.22 -3.34
N GLU A 505 11.23 14.95 -4.44
CA GLU A 505 12.30 15.65 -5.17
C GLU A 505 13.28 16.33 -4.20
N PRO A 506 14.61 16.12 -4.34
CA PRO A 506 15.61 16.60 -3.38
C PRO A 506 15.50 18.09 -2.98
N THR A 507 15.13 18.96 -3.91
CA THR A 507 14.95 20.41 -3.68
C THR A 507 13.74 20.74 -2.79
N LYS A 508 12.79 19.81 -2.67
CA LYS A 508 11.59 19.89 -1.82
C LYS A 508 11.69 18.99 -0.58
N SER A 509 12.72 18.14 -0.52
CA SER A 509 12.94 17.22 0.58
C SER A 509 13.62 17.90 1.76
N ARG A 510 13.45 17.32 2.94
CA ARG A 510 14.10 17.74 4.18
C ARG A 510 15.04 16.66 4.68
N LEU A 511 16.16 17.07 5.26
CA LEU A 511 17.11 16.21 5.95
C LEU A 511 16.94 16.45 7.45
N LYS A 512 16.57 15.41 8.20
CA LYS A 512 16.34 15.52 9.65
C LYS A 512 17.36 14.67 10.39
N LEU A 513 18.36 15.31 10.98
CA LEU A 513 19.37 14.62 11.78
C LEU A 513 18.87 14.51 13.23
N TYR A 514 18.52 13.29 13.64
CA TYR A 514 18.07 13.00 14.99
C TYR A 514 19.27 12.79 15.91
N VAL A 515 19.22 13.46 17.06
CA VAL A 515 20.24 13.44 18.09
C VAL A 515 19.61 13.19 19.46
N GLN A 516 20.39 12.66 20.38
CA GLN A 516 20.01 12.44 21.76
C GLN A 516 21.02 13.12 22.69
N THR A 517 20.55 13.56 23.87
CA THR A 517 21.36 14.13 24.95
C THR A 517 20.97 13.48 26.27
N PRO A 518 21.92 13.19 27.18
CA PRO A 518 21.61 12.67 28.51
C PRO A 518 20.92 13.70 29.42
N HIS A 519 21.05 15.00 29.13
CA HIS A 519 20.50 16.05 29.97
C HIS A 519 19.00 16.27 29.74
N THR A 520 18.24 16.39 30.84
CA THR A 520 16.78 16.52 30.83
C THR A 520 16.25 17.81 31.47
N SER A 521 17.13 18.76 31.81
CA SER A 521 16.72 20.04 32.38
C SER A 521 16.11 20.96 31.33
N PHE A 522 15.27 21.91 31.76
CA PHE A 522 14.74 22.95 30.88
C PHE A 522 15.85 23.87 30.35
N ASP A 523 16.92 24.08 31.13
CA ASP A 523 18.07 24.85 30.68
C ASP A 523 18.79 24.17 29.50
N SER A 524 18.88 22.83 29.50
CA SER A 524 19.38 22.05 28.36
C SER A 524 18.48 22.25 27.11
N VAL A 525 17.16 22.13 27.28
CA VAL A 525 16.18 22.40 26.20
C VAL A 525 16.38 23.79 25.61
N ARG A 526 16.46 24.82 26.46
CA ARG A 526 16.69 26.21 26.04
C ARG A 526 18.01 26.35 25.27
N ARG A 527 19.10 25.76 25.76
CA ARG A 527 20.41 25.86 25.11
C ARG A 527 20.41 25.19 23.74
N ILE A 528 19.83 24.00 23.60
CA ILE A 528 19.78 23.25 22.34
C ILE A 528 18.82 23.91 21.34
N MET A 529 17.59 24.22 21.76
CA MET A 529 16.56 24.83 20.88
C MET A 529 16.96 26.22 20.37
N THR A 530 17.94 26.88 21.00
CA THR A 530 18.49 28.16 20.55
C THR A 530 19.85 28.04 19.86
N MET A 531 20.42 26.83 19.76
CA MET A 531 21.82 26.60 19.37
C MET A 531 22.79 27.54 20.11
N GLY A 532 22.65 27.62 21.42
CA GLY A 532 23.46 28.50 22.27
C GLY A 532 23.18 29.99 22.07
N GLY A 533 21.97 30.36 21.67
CA GLY A 533 21.54 31.74 21.44
C GLY A 533 21.71 32.24 19.99
N GLN A 534 22.07 31.36 19.05
CA GLN A 534 22.13 31.69 17.63
C GLN A 534 20.73 31.87 17.02
N ILE A 535 19.76 31.04 17.43
CA ILE A 535 18.35 31.19 17.07
C ILE A 535 17.69 32.13 18.08
N ARG A 536 17.14 33.24 17.59
CA ARG A 536 16.56 34.34 18.39
C ARG A 536 15.05 34.45 18.21
N GLY A 537 14.38 35.15 19.12
CA GLY A 537 12.94 35.44 19.00
C GLY A 537 12.03 34.27 19.37
N VAL A 538 12.57 33.28 20.10
CA VAL A 538 11.85 32.05 20.48
C VAL A 538 11.46 32.00 21.97
N ASP A 539 11.71 33.07 22.73
CA ASP A 539 11.53 33.11 24.19
C ASP A 539 10.09 32.78 24.62
N ARG A 540 9.10 33.32 23.91
CA ARG A 540 7.70 32.99 24.15
C ARG A 540 7.42 31.50 23.91
N GLY A 541 7.95 30.94 22.83
CA GLY A 541 7.79 29.53 22.51
C GLY A 541 8.44 28.63 23.57
N LEU A 542 9.61 29.02 24.07
CA LEU A 542 10.29 28.32 25.16
C LEU A 542 9.48 28.32 26.46
N ALA A 543 8.88 29.46 26.83
CA ALA A 543 8.00 29.53 27.99
C ALA A 543 6.74 28.65 27.81
N GLU A 544 6.12 28.65 26.62
CA GLU A 544 4.99 27.77 26.32
C GLU A 544 5.36 26.28 26.34
N LEU A 545 6.58 25.94 25.93
CA LEU A 545 7.12 24.58 25.98
C LEU A 545 7.41 24.14 27.42
N GLU A 546 7.95 25.04 28.25
CA GLU A 546 8.20 24.78 29.67
C GLU A 546 6.90 24.45 30.41
N GLU A 547 5.86 25.27 30.21
CA GLU A 547 4.51 25.02 30.75
C GLU A 547 3.91 23.70 30.26
N LEU A 548 4.09 23.36 28.98
CA LEU A 548 3.61 22.08 28.43
C LEU A 548 4.26 20.89 29.13
N ILE A 549 5.59 20.90 29.28
CA ILE A 549 6.33 19.82 29.94
C ILE A 549 5.89 19.71 31.40
N GLN A 550 5.72 20.83 32.11
CA GLN A 550 5.22 20.83 33.49
C GLN A 550 3.84 20.15 33.60
N LEU A 551 2.90 20.51 32.72
CA LEU A 551 1.55 19.92 32.72
C LEU A 551 1.56 18.45 32.32
N VAL A 552 2.29 18.08 31.28
CA VAL A 552 2.37 16.70 30.76
C VAL A 552 3.00 15.75 31.78
N LEU A 553 3.95 16.24 32.57
CA LEU A 553 4.67 15.45 33.57
C LEU A 553 4.16 15.62 35.00
N ASP A 554 3.08 16.39 35.22
CA ASP A 554 2.52 16.67 36.56
C ASP A 554 3.57 17.29 37.51
N LEU A 555 4.45 18.16 36.98
CA LEU A 555 5.47 18.86 37.75
C LEU A 555 4.90 20.10 38.45
N PRO A 556 5.46 20.48 39.61
CA PRO A 556 5.04 21.72 40.26
C PRO A 556 5.42 22.96 39.41
N PRO A 557 4.63 24.05 39.44
CA PRO A 557 4.89 25.25 38.64
C PRO A 557 6.27 25.90 38.89
N ASP A 558 6.84 25.70 40.08
CA ASP A 558 8.15 26.20 40.50
C ASP A 558 9.28 25.17 40.37
N PHE A 559 9.07 24.10 39.60
CA PHE A 559 10.12 23.11 39.31
C PHE A 559 11.37 23.82 38.72
N PRO A 560 12.57 23.66 39.31
CA PRO A 560 13.74 24.43 38.88
C PRO A 560 14.18 24.10 37.45
N SER A 561 14.40 25.13 36.63
CA SER A 561 14.76 24.96 35.21
C SER A 561 16.08 24.21 34.98
N GLY A 562 17.01 24.30 35.93
CA GLY A 562 18.29 23.60 35.89
C GLY A 562 18.27 22.18 36.42
N SER A 563 17.17 21.73 37.04
CA SER A 563 17.07 20.38 37.59
C SER A 563 16.76 19.35 36.51
N PRO A 564 17.40 18.17 36.52
CA PRO A 564 17.01 17.06 35.64
C PRO A 564 15.63 16.54 36.01
N LEU A 565 14.91 15.99 35.04
CA LEU A 565 13.60 15.38 35.28
C LEU A 565 13.70 14.12 36.15
N PRO A 566 12.76 13.91 37.09
CA PRO A 566 12.66 12.65 37.82
C PRO A 566 12.19 11.54 36.88
N ALA A 567 12.92 10.43 36.88
CA ALA A 567 12.61 9.31 36.00
C ALA A 567 11.66 8.32 36.70
N THR A 568 10.60 7.89 36.02
CA THR A 568 9.56 7.02 36.60
C THR A 568 10.08 5.61 36.83
N GLN A 569 9.75 5.00 37.98
CA GLN A 569 10.07 3.59 38.28
C GLN A 569 8.98 2.66 37.74
N GLY A 570 9.32 1.41 37.39
CA GLY A 570 8.33 0.39 37.00
C GLY A 570 8.14 0.19 35.49
N TYR A 571 9.08 0.66 34.67
CA TYR A 571 9.12 0.37 33.24
C TYR A 571 9.48 -1.10 32.99
N SER A 572 8.49 -1.96 32.73
CA SER A 572 8.65 -3.43 32.77
C SER A 572 9.00 -4.10 31.45
N VAL A 573 8.84 -3.42 30.31
CA VAL A 573 9.17 -3.96 28.98
C VAL A 573 10.14 -3.03 28.28
N ASN A 574 11.41 -3.42 28.24
CA ASN A 574 12.46 -2.70 27.54
C ASN A 574 13.33 -3.67 26.74
N HIS A 575 13.20 -3.66 25.41
CA HIS A 575 14.10 -4.42 24.53
C HIS A 575 15.32 -3.62 24.07
N PHE A 576 15.51 -2.38 24.55
CA PHE A 576 16.73 -1.59 24.34
C PHE A 576 17.81 -1.88 25.38
N GLU A 577 18.00 -3.14 25.78
CA GLU A 577 18.95 -3.51 26.85
C GLU A 577 20.39 -3.05 26.53
N GLU A 578 20.77 -3.04 25.25
CA GLU A 578 22.10 -2.63 24.77
C GLU A 578 22.19 -1.16 24.34
N ASP A 579 21.05 -0.47 24.16
CA ASP A 579 20.95 0.93 23.73
C ASP A 579 20.15 1.77 24.74
N GLN A 580 20.51 1.68 26.02
CA GLN A 580 19.80 2.40 27.10
C GLN A 580 19.71 3.91 26.88
N HIS A 581 20.68 4.49 26.16
CA HIS A 581 20.66 5.89 25.78
C HIS A 581 19.42 6.24 24.91
N LEU A 582 18.87 5.34 24.10
CA LEU A 582 17.64 5.59 23.35
C LEU A 582 16.37 5.62 24.22
N VAL A 583 16.50 5.23 25.50
CA VAL A 583 15.41 5.21 26.48
C VAL A 583 15.51 6.36 27.48
N GLU A 584 16.70 6.94 27.64
CA GLU A 584 16.99 7.99 28.61
C GLU A 584 17.36 9.31 27.93
N GLY A 585 17.23 10.41 28.66
CA GLY A 585 17.56 11.73 28.15
C GLY A 585 16.48 12.33 27.27
N TYR A 586 16.86 13.32 26.47
CA TYR A 586 16.00 13.98 25.50
C TYR A 586 16.46 13.73 24.07
N MET A 587 15.49 13.75 23.15
CA MET A 587 15.76 13.62 21.72
C MET A 587 15.40 14.91 21.00
N TYR A 588 16.15 15.20 19.94
CA TYR A 588 15.90 16.31 19.04
C TYR A 588 16.08 15.85 17.60
N TYR A 589 15.51 16.57 16.65
CA TYR A 589 16.10 16.60 15.31
C TYR A 589 16.43 18.03 14.90
N PHE A 590 17.48 18.15 14.09
CA PHE A 590 17.79 19.34 13.30
C PHE A 590 17.31 19.15 11.87
N ASP A 591 16.47 20.07 11.37
CA ASP A 591 16.14 20.15 9.96
C ASP A 591 17.25 20.90 9.23
N ILE A 592 18.07 20.17 8.49
CA ILE A 592 19.28 20.66 7.83
C ILE A 592 19.13 20.71 6.30
N ALA A 593 17.88 20.77 5.84
CA ALA A 593 17.56 20.91 4.42
C ALA A 593 18.28 22.12 3.79
N PRO A 594 18.65 22.06 2.50
CA PRO A 594 19.26 23.19 1.80
C PRO A 594 18.34 24.41 1.78
N GLY A 595 18.90 25.61 1.98
CA GLY A 595 18.20 26.88 1.73
C GLY A 595 18.01 27.80 2.95
N SER A 596 18.17 27.28 4.17
CA SER A 596 18.24 28.10 5.41
C SER A 596 19.68 28.18 5.91
N PRO A 597 20.10 29.25 6.62
CA PRO A 597 21.40 29.30 7.30
C PRO A 597 21.39 28.64 8.69
N LEU A 598 20.20 28.44 9.28
CA LEU A 598 20.01 27.84 10.60
C LEU A 598 18.91 26.76 10.53
N PRO A 599 19.00 25.71 11.37
CA PRO A 599 18.02 24.63 11.34
C PRO A 599 16.74 25.00 12.07
N ASP A 600 15.62 24.44 11.62
CA ASP A 600 14.47 24.26 12.49
C ASP A 600 14.78 23.09 13.45
N ILE A 601 14.48 23.26 14.74
CA ILE A 601 14.76 22.25 15.76
C ILE A 601 13.43 21.72 16.29
N LYS A 602 13.31 20.40 16.35
CA LYS A 602 12.18 19.73 17.00
C LYS A 602 12.67 18.99 18.23
N PHE A 603 12.09 19.32 19.38
CA PHE A 603 12.28 18.64 20.66
C PHE A 603 11.32 17.46 20.79
N TYR A 604 11.75 16.39 21.46
CA TYR A 604 10.96 15.21 21.80
C TYR A 604 11.10 14.91 23.30
N LEU A 605 9.98 15.02 24.02
CA LEU A 605 9.84 14.62 25.42
C LEU A 605 9.46 13.13 25.50
N PRO A 606 10.30 12.24 26.07
CA PRO A 606 9.97 10.82 26.25
C PRO A 606 9.00 10.60 27.41
N THR A 607 7.70 10.76 27.14
CA THR A 607 6.65 10.62 28.15
C THR A 607 6.60 9.21 28.75
N ARG A 608 7.00 8.20 27.98
CA ARG A 608 7.14 6.82 28.47
C ARG A 608 8.18 6.61 29.58
N ARG A 609 9.12 7.55 29.76
CA ARG A 609 10.20 7.46 30.76
C ARG A 609 9.98 8.40 31.95
N TYR A 610 9.46 9.59 31.68
CA TYR A 610 9.36 10.68 32.66
C TYR A 610 7.93 11.00 33.10
N GLY A 611 6.92 10.48 32.40
CA GLY A 611 5.53 10.66 32.77
C GLY A 611 5.12 9.74 33.92
N LYS A 612 4.04 10.11 34.60
CA LYS A 612 3.49 9.35 35.74
C LYS A 612 2.72 8.10 35.30
N ASP A 613 1.75 8.30 34.42
CA ASP A 613 0.88 7.29 33.82
C ASP A 613 0.25 7.87 32.54
N ASP A 614 -0.21 7.02 31.63
CA ASP A 614 -0.75 7.45 30.34
C ASP A 614 -1.99 8.37 30.49
N ARG A 615 -2.83 8.16 31.52
CA ARG A 615 -3.99 9.04 31.76
C ARG A 615 -3.54 10.44 32.18
N SER A 616 -2.58 10.55 33.09
CA SER A 616 -2.04 11.83 33.57
C SER A 616 -1.36 12.61 32.45
N ILE A 617 -0.55 11.94 31.63
CA ILE A 617 0.07 12.52 30.43
C ILE A 617 -1.00 13.12 29.51
N ALA A 618 -2.04 12.34 29.20
CA ALA A 618 -3.10 12.77 28.29
C ALA A 618 -3.92 13.93 28.87
N ARG A 619 -4.19 13.94 30.19
CA ARG A 619 -4.85 15.06 30.86
C ARG A 619 -4.03 16.35 30.80
N GLY A 620 -2.74 16.28 31.12
CA GLY A 620 -1.84 17.44 31.07
C GLY A 620 -1.75 18.04 29.67
N LEU A 621 -1.57 17.17 28.67
CA LEU A 621 -1.56 17.55 27.26
C LEU A 621 -2.87 18.20 26.81
N THR A 622 -4.01 17.54 27.07
CA THR A 622 -5.32 18.01 26.60
C THR A 622 -5.76 19.28 27.30
N LYS A 623 -5.42 19.45 28.58
CA LYS A 623 -5.57 20.72 29.30
C LYS A 623 -4.77 21.83 28.63
N TRP A 624 -3.47 21.62 28.38
CA TRP A 624 -2.63 22.63 27.71
C TRP A 624 -3.20 23.03 26.34
N MET A 625 -3.72 22.07 25.58
CA MET A 625 -4.38 22.32 24.30
C MET A 625 -5.67 23.13 24.47
N GLU A 626 -6.53 22.75 25.41
CA GLU A 626 -7.81 23.43 25.68
C GLU A 626 -7.61 24.89 26.09
N ASP A 627 -6.68 25.16 27.00
CA ASP A 627 -6.33 26.52 27.46
C ASP A 627 -5.87 27.43 26.31
N ARG A 628 -5.47 26.84 25.18
CA ARG A 628 -5.01 27.53 23.95
C ARG A 628 -6.01 27.47 22.80
N GLY A 629 -7.23 26.98 23.05
CA GLY A 629 -8.28 26.85 22.05
C GLY A 629 -8.03 25.72 21.03
N ARG A 630 -7.17 24.75 21.35
CA ARG A 630 -6.78 23.61 20.48
C ARG A 630 -7.44 22.29 20.91
N GLY A 631 -8.38 22.34 21.85
CA GLY A 631 -8.97 21.16 22.49
C GLY A 631 -10.04 20.42 21.67
N ARG A 632 -10.33 20.82 20.42
CA ARG A 632 -11.46 20.29 19.64
C ARG A 632 -11.48 18.75 19.54
N PHE A 633 -10.31 18.13 19.41
CA PHE A 633 -10.16 16.68 19.23
C PHE A 633 -9.69 15.95 20.50
N LYS A 634 -9.73 16.61 21.67
CA LYS A 634 -9.23 16.03 22.94
C LYS A 634 -9.95 14.74 23.32
N GLU A 635 -11.27 14.72 23.17
CA GLU A 635 -12.08 13.54 23.51
C GLU A 635 -11.81 12.37 22.55
N GLY A 636 -11.59 12.68 21.27
CA GLY A 636 -11.22 11.67 20.27
C GLY A 636 -9.84 11.08 20.55
N TYR A 637 -8.87 11.91 20.94
CA TYR A 637 -7.56 11.45 21.38
C TYR A 637 -7.65 10.53 22.60
N MET A 638 -8.49 10.85 23.59
CA MET A 638 -8.72 9.97 24.74
C MET A 638 -9.30 8.61 24.30
N ARG A 639 -10.29 8.60 23.40
CA ARG A 639 -10.86 7.34 22.86
C ARG A 639 -9.85 6.52 22.06
N VAL A 640 -8.95 7.17 21.30
CA VAL A 640 -7.84 6.49 20.64
C VAL A 640 -6.97 5.79 21.67
N LEU A 641 -6.51 6.51 22.70
CA LEU A 641 -5.65 5.92 23.75
C LEU A 641 -6.34 4.74 24.45
N GLU A 642 -7.61 4.88 24.80
CA GLU A 642 -8.40 3.80 25.43
C GLU A 642 -8.55 2.58 24.51
N GLY A 643 -8.78 2.81 23.21
CA GLY A 643 -8.86 1.75 22.22
C GLY A 643 -7.53 1.01 22.02
N LEU A 644 -6.41 1.74 21.98
CA LEU A 644 -5.07 1.15 21.91
C LEU A 644 -4.75 0.36 23.19
N ALA A 645 -5.15 0.88 24.35
CA ALA A 645 -4.87 0.30 25.66
C ALA A 645 -5.76 -0.91 26.01
N GLY A 646 -6.50 -1.54 25.09
CA GLY A 646 -7.49 -2.60 25.40
C GLY A 646 -6.99 -3.80 26.25
N HIS A 647 -5.69 -3.94 26.48
CA HIS A 647 -5.10 -4.93 27.37
C HIS A 647 -4.97 -4.48 28.84
N ARG A 648 -5.00 -3.17 29.14
CA ARG A 648 -4.78 -2.56 30.47
C ARG A 648 -5.54 -1.23 30.65
N THR A 649 -5.42 -0.58 31.81
CA THR A 649 -5.95 0.80 31.98
C THR A 649 -4.88 1.86 31.73
N LEU A 650 -5.28 3.10 31.45
CA LEU A 650 -4.35 4.22 31.20
C LEU A 650 -3.68 4.71 32.49
N GLU A 651 -4.31 4.49 33.64
CA GLU A 651 -3.81 4.85 34.98
C GLU A 651 -2.76 3.87 35.51
N GLU A 652 -2.66 2.68 34.92
CA GLU A 652 -1.86 1.59 35.45
C GLU A 652 -0.36 1.88 35.38
N ARG A 653 0.10 2.43 34.26
CA ARG A 653 1.51 2.77 33.99
C ARG A 653 1.65 3.63 32.73
N VAL A 654 2.88 4.07 32.50
CA VAL A 654 3.35 4.63 31.22
C VAL A 654 3.70 3.54 30.21
N GLY A 655 3.77 3.92 28.93
CA GLY A 655 4.26 3.08 27.84
C GLY A 655 3.51 3.31 26.53
N LEU A 656 2.22 3.63 26.61
CA LEU A 656 1.38 3.85 25.44
C LEU A 656 1.76 5.14 24.73
N GLN A 657 1.89 6.25 25.46
CA GLN A 657 2.36 7.52 24.91
C GLN A 657 3.88 7.57 24.95
N THR A 658 4.50 7.39 23.81
CA THR A 658 5.96 7.25 23.70
C THR A 658 6.65 8.61 23.79
N TYR A 659 6.17 9.59 23.02
CA TYR A 659 6.71 10.94 22.98
C TYR A 659 5.65 12.03 22.80
N VAL A 660 5.95 13.22 23.32
CA VAL A 660 5.36 14.49 22.86
C VAL A 660 6.48 15.31 22.24
N SER A 661 6.31 15.72 20.98
CA SER A 661 7.33 16.50 20.28
C SER A 661 6.84 17.89 19.90
N CYS A 662 7.74 18.87 19.95
CA CYS A 662 7.44 20.27 19.71
C CYS A 662 8.47 20.95 18.82
N CYS A 663 8.02 21.83 17.92
CA CYS A 663 8.87 22.66 17.07
C CYS A 663 8.27 24.06 16.95
N PHE A 664 9.11 25.09 16.95
CA PHE A 664 8.66 26.47 16.72
C PHE A 664 8.39 26.69 15.24
N GLN A 665 7.12 26.86 14.87
CA GLN A 665 6.72 27.13 13.49
C GLN A 665 5.90 28.41 13.45
N LYS A 666 6.37 29.40 12.66
CA LYS A 666 5.69 30.68 12.44
C LYS A 666 5.30 31.38 13.77
N GLY A 667 6.17 31.32 14.77
CA GLY A 667 5.94 31.93 16.09
C GLY A 667 4.97 31.17 17.01
N THR A 668 4.59 29.94 16.66
CA THR A 668 3.72 29.08 17.48
C THR A 668 4.34 27.71 17.73
N LEU A 669 3.95 27.06 18.83
CA LEU A 669 4.39 25.69 19.14
C LEU A 669 3.58 24.67 18.32
N SER A 670 4.20 24.13 17.27
CA SER A 670 3.68 22.94 16.59
C SER A 670 3.94 21.71 17.44
N MET A 671 3.02 20.75 17.46
CA MET A 671 3.07 19.60 18.36
C MET A 671 2.70 18.29 17.65
N THR A 672 3.31 17.19 18.07
CA THR A 672 2.96 15.84 17.63
C THR A 672 3.00 14.89 18.83
N THR A 673 1.96 14.10 19.02
CA THR A 673 1.91 13.02 20.01
C THR A 673 2.19 11.68 19.33
N TYR A 674 2.94 10.82 20.00
CA TYR A 674 3.30 9.49 19.52
C TYR A 674 2.75 8.41 20.46
N MET A 675 2.26 7.32 19.88
CA MET A 675 1.53 6.27 20.56
C MET A 675 2.00 4.89 20.09
N SER A 676 2.45 4.06 21.03
CA SER A 676 2.73 2.65 20.80
C SER A 676 1.44 1.82 21.00
N PRO A 677 1.11 0.90 20.09
CA PRO A 677 0.00 -0.04 20.31
C PRO A 677 0.33 -1.16 21.31
N GLU A 678 1.59 -1.26 21.77
CA GLU A 678 2.04 -2.25 22.76
C GLU A 678 1.60 -3.68 22.36
N VAL A 679 1.93 -4.09 21.12
CA VAL A 679 1.45 -5.35 20.54
C VAL A 679 2.09 -6.55 21.21
N PHE A 680 3.35 -6.41 21.61
CA PHE A 680 4.13 -7.48 22.24
C PHE A 680 4.16 -7.34 23.76
N ASP A 681 3.28 -6.52 24.33
CA ASP A 681 3.14 -6.39 25.77
C ASP A 681 2.72 -7.73 26.41
N PRO A 682 3.38 -8.16 27.51
CA PRO A 682 3.05 -9.41 28.18
C PRO A 682 1.58 -9.54 28.58
N GLN A 683 0.91 -8.45 28.98
CA GLN A 683 -0.52 -8.50 29.34
C GLN A 683 -1.45 -8.62 28.14
N ARG A 684 -0.97 -8.27 26.95
CA ARG A 684 -1.69 -8.47 25.69
C ARG A 684 -1.46 -9.88 25.14
N VAL A 685 -0.21 -10.35 25.14
CA VAL A 685 0.17 -11.66 24.60
C VAL A 685 -0.30 -12.81 25.50
N GLY A 686 -0.46 -12.58 26.80
CA GLY A 686 -0.96 -13.56 27.75
C GLY A 686 -2.49 -13.74 27.79
N LYS A 687 -3.25 -12.98 27.01
CA LYS A 687 -4.71 -13.08 26.85
C LYS A 687 -5.04 -13.73 25.50
#